data_AF-A0A352HSL6-F1
#
_entry.id   AF-A0A352HSL6-F1
#
_cell.length_a   1.000
_cell.length_b   1.000
_cell.length_c   1.000
_cell.angle_alpha   90.00
_cell.angle_beta   90.00
_cell.angle_gamma   90.00
#
_symmetry.space_group_name_H-M   'P 1'
#
loop_
_entity.id
_entity.type
_entity.pdbx_description
1 polymer ?
#
loop_
_entity_poly.entity_id
_entity_poly.type
_entity_poly.pdbx_seq_one_letter_code
_entity_poly.pdbx_strand_id
1 'polypeptide(L)'
;MKHQLLAAFTATACTLGAAAQSVTVTSADGIKHKFAADRVKEITFIKTSATDPDANVFSAVTARAYSSGAIEATFSDPENPKTLTLWMVGPTMAKYLYDGVYTAQAEYGEMTVDTDKSYSFVSEGGVNTALQSGTVTVAIAGKVYTITFDLTLIDGNSFKGSYKGAMPGLTGRDATLNTCETPQVKTNDRDDRVDGEYYIKMNDSDWSYEMAVDFYALAGTAKLPAGTYRYGSDNAAGTFGANSYLDTYTPSSNYRFAEGSTVEVSYEGDNITMAFNLVTDDGRKFDMTYTGEITFPPFEAPKTQLASMEIDGLYSGGKNRGLIFKTADESLSIVLDMYGEKTFIEEGTYTVAASDGLRIATDQRYTYVKRGETTTALQSGTVAVSTNDRIYTFDMAFVLADGTPLNAIYTGVVGGFASKDFDLELAKPTIGSVNDQQPGEHIINISNADQDWVFEGRLDLFSDVNSTRPAAGTYTFSTDKTAGTLGELTTIDTFSPNNNFTAQEGSFVTISYEGSNLVLTGTLNLEEGRKAPLYYNGPHDYPEESAKETIDLNTCQAPKIIDNNGRVDGEFYVKMNDASWNYDMAIDFFAEASATAIPAGTYTYSAENTPGTFGPKSYIDLYTPNLGSSLRFAEGSTVEVSYDGDNITMAFSLNLAEQDKVLKMTYTGPINSEL
;
A
#
# COMPACT_ATOMS: atom_id res chain seq x y z
N MET A 1 -40.40 -52.15 -55.96
CA MET A 1 -39.65 -52.07 -57.24
C MET A 1 -39.23 -50.62 -57.45
N LYS A 2 -37.94 -50.31 -57.31
CA LYS A 2 -37.38 -48.97 -57.55
C LYS A 2 -37.37 -48.72 -59.06
N HIS A 3 -38.10 -47.72 -59.54
CA HIS A 3 -37.90 -47.20 -60.90
C HIS A 3 -36.70 -46.24 -60.87
N GLN A 4 -35.55 -46.73 -61.32
CA GLN A 4 -34.41 -45.89 -61.65
C GLN A 4 -34.71 -45.17 -62.97
N LEU A 5 -34.92 -43.85 -62.93
CA LEU A 5 -34.92 -43.04 -64.14
C LEU A 5 -33.45 -42.81 -64.54
N LEU A 6 -33.03 -43.47 -65.62
CA LEU A 6 -31.70 -43.38 -66.20
C LEU A 6 -31.61 -42.08 -67.03
N ALA A 7 -30.88 -41.07 -66.55
CA ALA A 7 -30.52 -39.91 -67.37
C ALA A 7 -29.33 -40.29 -68.27
N ALA A 8 -29.59 -40.56 -69.55
CA ALA A 8 -28.54 -40.79 -70.53
C ALA A 8 -27.90 -39.46 -70.94
N PHE A 9 -26.58 -39.34 -70.75
CA PHE A 9 -25.80 -38.17 -71.15
C PHE A 9 -25.04 -38.46 -72.45
N THR A 10 -25.49 -37.89 -73.57
CA THR A 10 -24.75 -37.91 -74.84
C THR A 10 -24.14 -36.54 -75.07
N ALA A 11 -22.89 -36.36 -74.66
CA ALA A 11 -22.05 -35.24 -75.06
C ALA A 11 -21.23 -35.65 -76.30
N THR A 12 -21.76 -35.41 -77.49
CA THR A 12 -21.02 -35.64 -78.73
C THR A 12 -20.10 -34.44 -79.01
N ALA A 13 -18.87 -34.49 -78.51
CA ALA A 13 -17.82 -33.56 -78.90
C ALA A 13 -17.05 -34.13 -80.10
N CYS A 14 -17.48 -33.79 -81.33
CA CYS A 14 -16.67 -34.02 -82.52
C CYS A 14 -15.69 -32.85 -82.71
N THR A 15 -14.41 -33.17 -82.86
CA THR A 15 -13.33 -32.23 -83.15
C THR A 15 -13.35 -31.70 -84.59
N LEU A 16 -13.00 -30.41 -84.70
CA LEU A 16 -12.52 -29.62 -85.86
C LEU A 16 -13.52 -28.77 -86.67
N GLY A 17 -13.18 -27.48 -86.79
CA GLY A 17 -13.68 -26.53 -87.79
C GLY A 17 -14.19 -25.23 -87.16
N ALA A 18 -13.65 -24.08 -87.58
CA ALA A 18 -14.01 -22.75 -87.07
C ALA A 18 -15.53 -22.50 -87.07
N ALA A 19 -16.01 -21.82 -86.01
CA ALA A 19 -17.41 -21.51 -85.67
C ALA A 19 -18.18 -22.56 -84.82
N ALA A 20 -17.67 -22.89 -83.63
CA ALA A 20 -18.51 -23.50 -82.58
C ALA A 20 -19.42 -22.42 -81.95
N GLN A 21 -20.53 -22.09 -82.62
CA GLN A 21 -21.50 -21.13 -82.11
C GLN A 21 -22.50 -21.83 -81.18
N SER A 22 -22.23 -21.73 -79.88
CA SER A 22 -23.10 -21.98 -78.72
C SER A 22 -23.08 -23.34 -78.04
N VAL A 23 -23.29 -23.30 -76.72
CA VAL A 23 -23.69 -24.41 -75.86
C VAL A 23 -25.22 -24.40 -75.78
N THR A 24 -25.88 -25.51 -76.10
CA THR A 24 -27.33 -25.65 -75.95
C THR A 24 -27.66 -26.62 -74.83
N VAL A 25 -28.38 -26.16 -73.81
CA VAL A 25 -28.93 -26.98 -72.72
C VAL A 25 -30.40 -27.21 -73.01
N THR A 26 -30.83 -28.47 -73.02
CA THR A 26 -32.26 -28.83 -73.18
C THR A 26 -32.79 -29.30 -71.84
N SER A 27 -33.83 -28.66 -71.31
CA SER A 27 -34.52 -29.09 -70.09
C SER A 27 -35.34 -30.36 -70.34
N ALA A 28 -35.78 -31.01 -69.26
CA ALA A 28 -36.51 -32.28 -69.33
C ALA A 28 -37.87 -32.19 -70.05
N ASP A 29 -38.46 -30.99 -70.13
CA ASP A 29 -39.68 -30.66 -70.89
C ASP A 29 -39.41 -30.28 -72.35
N GLY A 30 -38.15 -30.34 -72.81
CA GLY A 30 -37.75 -30.12 -74.20
C GLY A 30 -37.44 -28.67 -74.58
N ILE A 31 -37.47 -27.72 -73.63
CA ILE A 31 -37.10 -26.32 -73.88
C ILE A 31 -35.59 -26.20 -74.07
N LYS A 32 -35.16 -25.46 -75.10
CA LYS A 32 -33.75 -25.28 -75.46
C LYS A 32 -33.24 -23.90 -75.04
N HIS A 33 -32.22 -23.87 -74.19
CA HIS A 33 -31.48 -22.68 -73.78
C HIS A 33 -30.14 -22.64 -74.52
N LYS A 34 -29.86 -21.55 -75.24
CA LYS A 34 -28.67 -21.41 -76.10
C LYS A 34 -27.75 -20.32 -75.55
N PHE A 35 -26.51 -20.68 -75.24
CA PHE A 35 -25.50 -19.78 -74.68
C PHE A 35 -24.32 -19.63 -75.63
N ALA A 36 -23.78 -18.43 -75.83
CA ALA A 36 -22.58 -18.26 -76.65
C ALA A 36 -21.37 -18.92 -75.97
N ALA A 37 -20.67 -19.81 -76.69
CA ALA A 37 -19.64 -20.68 -76.10
C ALA A 37 -18.42 -19.91 -75.55
N ASP A 38 -18.19 -18.69 -76.03
CA ASP A 38 -17.13 -17.77 -75.59
C ASP A 38 -17.47 -16.99 -74.31
N ARG A 39 -18.72 -17.08 -73.82
CA ARG A 39 -19.22 -16.32 -72.65
C ARG A 39 -19.67 -17.19 -71.48
N VAL A 40 -19.55 -18.51 -71.57
CA VAL A 40 -19.93 -19.44 -70.50
C VAL A 40 -18.68 -19.89 -69.76
N LYS A 41 -18.56 -19.48 -68.49
CA LYS A 41 -17.48 -19.93 -67.61
C LYS A 41 -17.82 -21.24 -66.90
N GLU A 42 -19.07 -21.40 -66.47
CA GLU A 42 -19.59 -22.56 -65.75
C GLU A 42 -21.11 -22.67 -65.98
N ILE A 43 -21.65 -23.90 -66.00
CA ILE A 43 -23.10 -24.16 -65.94
C ILE A 43 -23.34 -25.04 -64.72
N THR A 44 -24.03 -24.50 -63.73
CA THR A 44 -24.39 -25.21 -62.50
C THR A 44 -25.87 -25.62 -62.56
N PHE A 45 -26.15 -26.90 -62.35
CA PHE A 45 -27.52 -27.41 -62.22
C PHE A 45 -27.85 -27.54 -60.74
N ILE A 46 -28.73 -26.66 -60.24
CA ILE A 46 -29.27 -26.78 -58.89
C ILE A 46 -30.55 -27.61 -58.99
N LYS A 47 -30.60 -28.74 -58.27
CA LYS A 47 -31.84 -29.48 -58.08
C LYS A 47 -32.76 -28.63 -57.21
N THR A 48 -33.62 -27.82 -57.83
CA THR A 48 -34.79 -27.31 -57.15
C THR A 48 -35.77 -28.47 -57.10
N SER A 49 -35.97 -29.05 -55.91
CA SER A 49 -37.19 -29.80 -55.66
C SER A 49 -38.33 -28.83 -55.97
N ALA A 50 -39.04 -29.02 -57.08
CA ALA A 50 -40.31 -28.34 -57.24
C ALA A 50 -41.11 -28.66 -55.98
N THR A 51 -41.56 -27.63 -55.25
CA THR A 51 -42.50 -27.81 -54.16
C THR A 51 -43.64 -28.64 -54.74
N ASP A 52 -43.90 -29.80 -54.14
CA ASP A 52 -45.13 -30.55 -54.44
C ASP A 52 -46.27 -29.52 -54.32
N PRO A 53 -47.08 -29.28 -55.36
CA PRO A 53 -48.13 -28.26 -55.31
C PRO A 53 -49.15 -28.51 -54.18
N ASP A 54 -49.14 -29.71 -53.59
CA ASP A 54 -49.93 -30.11 -52.42
C ASP A 54 -49.14 -30.09 -51.08
N ALA A 55 -47.87 -29.64 -51.07
CA ALA A 55 -47.07 -29.57 -49.84
C ALA A 55 -47.41 -28.33 -49.00
N ASN A 56 -47.88 -28.59 -47.78
CA ASN A 56 -48.19 -27.58 -46.78
C ASN A 56 -46.89 -26.97 -46.22
N VAL A 57 -46.55 -25.75 -46.62
CA VAL A 57 -45.41 -25.03 -46.04
C VAL A 57 -45.90 -24.20 -44.86
N PHE A 58 -45.33 -24.45 -43.67
CA PHE A 58 -45.65 -23.73 -42.45
C PHE A 58 -44.60 -22.66 -42.14
N SER A 59 -45.05 -21.45 -41.80
CA SER A 59 -44.18 -20.34 -41.38
C SER A 59 -44.09 -20.16 -39.87
N ALA A 60 -45.00 -20.77 -39.10
CA ALA A 60 -45.06 -20.63 -37.65
C ALA A 60 -45.15 -21.98 -36.95
N VAL A 61 -44.68 -22.00 -35.70
CA VAL A 61 -44.80 -23.15 -34.80
C VAL A 61 -45.00 -22.66 -33.36
N THR A 62 -45.94 -23.26 -32.65
CA THR A 62 -45.96 -23.24 -31.18
C THR A 62 -45.45 -24.58 -30.68
N ALA A 63 -44.72 -24.60 -29.57
CA ALA A 63 -44.20 -25.85 -29.04
C ALA A 63 -44.15 -25.83 -27.51
N ARG A 64 -44.34 -27.01 -26.92
CA ARG A 64 -44.22 -27.24 -25.49
C ARG A 64 -43.49 -28.56 -25.26
N ALA A 65 -42.44 -28.50 -24.44
CA ALA A 65 -41.79 -29.70 -23.95
C ALA A 65 -42.41 -30.16 -22.62
N TYR A 66 -42.62 -31.46 -22.51
CA TYR A 66 -43.20 -32.10 -21.34
C TYR A 66 -42.12 -32.75 -20.47
N SER A 67 -42.45 -33.08 -19.21
CA SER A 67 -41.55 -33.79 -18.30
C SER A 67 -41.15 -35.17 -18.81
N SER A 68 -41.93 -35.75 -19.73
CA SER A 68 -41.62 -36.99 -20.45
C SER A 68 -40.49 -36.84 -21.49
N GLY A 69 -40.07 -35.62 -21.80
CA GLY A 69 -39.21 -35.30 -22.95
C GLY A 69 -39.96 -35.26 -24.29
N ALA A 70 -41.28 -35.50 -24.29
CA ALA A 70 -42.08 -35.32 -25.49
C ALA A 70 -42.24 -33.83 -25.83
N ILE A 71 -42.23 -33.53 -27.12
CA ILE A 71 -42.49 -32.21 -27.68
C ILE A 71 -43.84 -32.25 -28.38
N GLU A 72 -44.78 -31.46 -27.87
CA GLU A 72 -45.98 -31.11 -28.61
C GLU A 72 -45.65 -29.88 -29.47
N ALA A 73 -45.81 -29.99 -30.79
CA ALA A 73 -45.60 -28.88 -31.70
C ALA A 73 -46.79 -28.71 -32.64
N THR A 74 -47.32 -27.50 -32.72
CA THR A 74 -48.38 -27.13 -33.67
C THR A 74 -47.81 -26.21 -34.73
N PHE A 75 -47.78 -26.69 -35.97
CA PHE A 75 -47.33 -25.96 -37.14
C PHE A 75 -48.52 -25.30 -37.84
N SER A 76 -48.33 -24.04 -38.23
CA SER A 76 -49.37 -23.22 -38.87
C SER A 76 -48.77 -22.24 -39.87
N ASP A 77 -49.63 -21.74 -40.76
CA ASP A 77 -49.32 -20.65 -41.67
C ASP A 77 -50.58 -19.79 -41.85
N PRO A 78 -50.50 -18.45 -41.83
CA PRO A 78 -51.66 -17.59 -42.01
C PRO A 78 -52.42 -17.83 -43.33
N GLU A 79 -51.71 -18.27 -44.38
CA GLU A 79 -52.27 -18.50 -45.71
C GLU A 79 -52.69 -19.98 -45.90
N ASN A 80 -52.42 -20.85 -44.93
CA ASN A 80 -52.81 -22.25 -44.96
C ASN A 80 -53.99 -22.51 -44.01
N PRO A 81 -55.15 -22.99 -44.50
CA PRO A 81 -56.30 -23.30 -43.65
C PRO A 81 -56.07 -24.52 -42.73
N LYS A 82 -55.00 -25.29 -42.94
CA LYS A 82 -54.63 -26.46 -42.15
C LYS A 82 -53.60 -26.12 -41.08
N THR A 83 -53.71 -26.76 -39.93
CA THR A 83 -52.63 -26.84 -38.93
C THR A 83 -52.25 -28.29 -38.68
N LEU A 84 -51.00 -28.53 -38.30
CA LEU A 84 -50.50 -29.86 -37.95
C LEU A 84 -50.02 -29.83 -36.49
N THR A 85 -50.68 -30.58 -35.62
CA THR A 85 -50.20 -30.81 -34.24
C THR A 85 -49.57 -32.18 -34.15
N LEU A 86 -48.38 -32.27 -33.57
CA LEU A 86 -47.62 -33.50 -33.42
C LEU A 86 -47.12 -33.65 -31.99
N TRP A 87 -47.28 -34.86 -31.45
CA TRP A 87 -46.61 -35.29 -30.23
C TRP A 87 -45.41 -36.16 -30.59
N MET A 88 -44.21 -35.58 -30.46
CA MET A 88 -42.96 -36.17 -30.91
C MET A 88 -42.08 -36.56 -29.72
N VAL A 89 -41.55 -37.77 -29.75
CA VAL A 89 -40.70 -38.31 -28.68
C VAL A 89 -39.29 -38.53 -29.22
N GLY A 90 -38.33 -37.72 -28.76
CA GLY A 90 -36.91 -37.88 -29.08
C GLY A 90 -36.23 -38.94 -28.21
N PRO A 91 -34.96 -39.29 -28.50
CA PRO A 91 -34.15 -40.12 -27.62
C PRO A 91 -33.93 -39.43 -26.27
N THR A 92 -33.84 -40.20 -25.19
CA THR A 92 -33.27 -39.75 -23.89
C THR A 92 -34.00 -38.65 -23.08
N MET A 93 -35.34 -38.56 -23.11
CA MET A 93 -36.13 -37.58 -22.32
C MET A 93 -35.71 -36.10 -22.48
N ALA A 94 -34.92 -35.76 -23.50
CA ALA A 94 -34.46 -34.39 -23.68
C ALA A 94 -35.62 -33.49 -24.13
N LYS A 95 -35.59 -32.24 -23.68
CA LYS A 95 -36.70 -31.28 -23.87
C LYS A 95 -36.56 -30.48 -25.16
N TYR A 96 -36.11 -31.14 -26.23
CA TYR A 96 -35.97 -30.62 -27.59
C TYR A 96 -36.06 -31.76 -28.63
N LEU A 97 -36.22 -31.43 -29.92
CA LEU A 97 -36.22 -32.41 -31.01
C LEU A 97 -34.81 -32.73 -31.50
N TYR A 98 -34.53 -33.99 -31.80
CA TYR A 98 -33.25 -34.45 -32.33
C TYR A 98 -33.23 -34.48 -33.86
N ASP A 99 -32.03 -34.38 -34.44
CA ASP A 99 -31.80 -34.71 -35.84
C ASP A 99 -32.21 -36.17 -36.13
N GLY A 100 -32.97 -36.39 -37.20
CA GLY A 100 -33.31 -37.72 -37.66
C GLY A 100 -34.74 -37.87 -38.17
N VAL A 101 -35.20 -39.11 -38.24
CA VAL A 101 -36.52 -39.47 -38.78
C VAL A 101 -37.39 -40.03 -37.67
N TYR A 102 -38.49 -39.35 -37.38
CA TYR A 102 -39.52 -39.77 -36.45
C TYR A 102 -40.60 -40.56 -37.20
N THR A 103 -40.97 -41.73 -36.71
CA THR A 103 -41.99 -42.59 -37.35
C THR A 103 -43.34 -42.45 -36.65
N ALA A 104 -44.41 -42.21 -37.41
CA ALA A 104 -45.76 -42.15 -36.87
C ALA A 104 -46.30 -43.56 -36.60
N GLN A 105 -46.56 -43.87 -35.33
CA GLN A 105 -47.06 -45.17 -34.88
C GLN A 105 -47.78 -45.08 -33.53
N ALA A 106 -48.60 -46.10 -33.21
CA ALA A 106 -49.37 -46.16 -31.97
C ALA A 106 -48.54 -46.57 -30.74
N GLU A 107 -47.44 -47.30 -30.95
CA GLU A 107 -46.55 -47.69 -29.86
C GLU A 107 -45.55 -46.58 -29.54
N TYR A 108 -45.55 -46.15 -28.28
CA TYR A 108 -44.59 -45.17 -27.76
C TYR A 108 -43.15 -45.68 -27.86
N GLY A 109 -42.25 -44.87 -28.40
CA GLY A 109 -40.83 -45.19 -28.50
C GLY A 109 -39.95 -43.97 -28.75
N GLU A 110 -38.65 -44.19 -28.83
CA GLU A 110 -37.73 -43.14 -29.27
C GLU A 110 -37.90 -42.89 -30.77
N MET A 111 -37.78 -41.63 -31.19
CA MET A 111 -37.94 -41.22 -32.59
C MET A 111 -39.31 -41.61 -33.14
N THR A 112 -40.37 -41.35 -32.36
CA THR A 112 -41.76 -41.62 -32.78
C THR A 112 -42.62 -40.37 -32.75
N VAL A 113 -43.67 -40.39 -33.58
CA VAL A 113 -44.81 -39.49 -33.49
C VAL A 113 -46.03 -40.30 -33.06
N ASP A 114 -46.70 -39.91 -31.98
CA ASP A 114 -47.92 -40.61 -31.54
C ASP A 114 -49.01 -40.46 -32.60
N THR A 115 -49.75 -41.53 -32.91
CA THR A 115 -50.87 -41.51 -33.85
C THR A 115 -52.24 -41.23 -33.21
N ASP A 116 -52.33 -41.19 -31.88
CA ASP A 116 -53.58 -40.87 -31.18
C ASP A 116 -54.06 -39.46 -31.54
N LYS A 117 -55.33 -39.37 -31.95
CA LYS A 117 -56.00 -38.14 -32.36
C LYS A 117 -55.99 -37.05 -31.27
N SER A 118 -55.87 -37.42 -30.01
CA SER A 118 -55.78 -36.49 -28.90
C SER A 118 -54.44 -35.74 -28.84
N TYR A 119 -53.39 -36.27 -29.47
CA TYR A 119 -52.02 -35.75 -29.39
C TYR A 119 -51.46 -35.32 -30.75
N SER A 120 -51.79 -36.06 -31.82
CA SER A 120 -51.32 -35.73 -33.16
C SER A 120 -52.44 -35.77 -34.19
N PHE A 121 -52.63 -34.66 -34.90
CA PHE A 121 -53.70 -34.51 -35.88
C PHE A 121 -53.42 -33.36 -36.85
N VAL A 122 -54.03 -33.46 -38.04
CA VAL A 122 -54.25 -32.33 -38.92
C VAL A 122 -55.60 -31.71 -38.57
N SER A 123 -55.65 -30.39 -38.38
CA SER A 123 -56.89 -29.65 -38.15
C SER A 123 -57.22 -28.77 -39.36
N GLU A 124 -58.42 -28.89 -39.90
CA GLU A 124 -58.95 -28.07 -40.98
C GLU A 124 -60.41 -27.71 -40.69
N GLY A 125 -60.76 -26.42 -40.68
CA GLY A 125 -62.14 -25.97 -40.42
C GLY A 125 -62.71 -26.42 -39.06
N GLY A 126 -61.85 -26.66 -38.06
CA GLY A 126 -62.23 -27.17 -36.74
C GLY A 126 -62.42 -28.69 -36.65
N VAL A 127 -62.12 -29.43 -37.72
CA VAL A 127 -62.15 -30.90 -37.73
C VAL A 127 -60.73 -31.44 -37.61
N ASN A 128 -60.49 -32.24 -36.57
CA ASN A 128 -59.23 -32.94 -36.39
C ASN A 128 -59.27 -34.29 -37.12
N THR A 129 -58.23 -34.63 -37.87
CA THR A 129 -58.01 -35.93 -38.51
C THR A 129 -56.72 -36.54 -37.99
N ALA A 130 -56.81 -37.76 -37.45
CA ALA A 130 -55.69 -38.47 -36.83
C ALA A 130 -54.67 -38.96 -37.87
N LEU A 131 -53.45 -39.22 -37.41
CA LEU A 131 -52.41 -39.85 -38.21
C LEU A 131 -52.63 -41.38 -38.26
N GLN A 132 -52.37 -42.00 -39.39
CA GLN A 132 -52.33 -43.46 -39.54
C GLN A 132 -50.90 -44.00 -39.55
N SER A 133 -50.02 -43.36 -40.33
CA SER A 133 -48.62 -43.75 -40.50
C SER A 133 -47.82 -42.64 -41.17
N GLY A 134 -46.51 -42.83 -41.32
CA GLY A 134 -45.64 -41.93 -42.07
C GLY A 134 -44.42 -41.50 -41.27
N THR A 135 -43.74 -40.45 -41.73
CA THR A 135 -42.49 -39.97 -41.14
C THR A 135 -42.42 -38.46 -41.03
N VAL A 136 -41.72 -38.00 -40.01
CA VAL A 136 -41.32 -36.60 -39.81
C VAL A 136 -39.80 -36.55 -39.76
N THR A 137 -39.16 -35.84 -40.68
CA THR A 137 -37.70 -35.69 -40.71
C THR A 137 -37.30 -34.34 -40.12
N VAL A 138 -36.42 -34.36 -39.13
CA VAL A 138 -35.89 -33.17 -38.46
C VAL A 138 -34.40 -33.03 -38.82
N ALA A 139 -34.01 -31.85 -39.27
CA ALA A 139 -32.61 -31.46 -39.45
C ALA A 139 -32.33 -30.12 -38.74
N ILE A 140 -31.23 -30.04 -37.98
CA ILE A 140 -30.91 -28.92 -37.10
C ILE A 140 -29.58 -28.31 -37.53
N ALA A 141 -29.59 -27.00 -37.77
CA ALA A 141 -28.40 -26.22 -38.04
C ALA A 141 -28.36 -25.02 -37.09
N GLY A 142 -27.67 -25.19 -35.96
CA GLY A 142 -27.72 -24.23 -34.85
C GLY A 142 -29.14 -24.09 -34.32
N LYS A 143 -29.66 -22.85 -34.32
CA LYS A 143 -31.02 -22.52 -33.86
C LYS A 143 -32.12 -22.84 -34.88
N VAL A 144 -31.77 -23.17 -36.12
CA VAL A 144 -32.74 -23.36 -37.21
C VAL A 144 -33.06 -24.84 -37.39
N TYR A 145 -34.34 -25.17 -37.30
CA TYR A 145 -34.92 -26.47 -37.59
C TYR A 145 -35.44 -26.47 -39.02
N THR A 146 -35.17 -27.56 -39.74
CA THR A 146 -35.85 -27.91 -40.99
C THR A 146 -36.61 -29.21 -40.73
N ILE A 147 -37.94 -29.11 -40.68
CA ILE A 147 -38.82 -30.24 -40.38
C ILE A 147 -39.64 -30.54 -41.62
N THR A 148 -39.66 -31.79 -42.06
CA THR A 148 -40.41 -32.24 -43.24
C THR A 148 -41.38 -33.33 -42.84
N PHE A 149 -42.62 -33.24 -43.31
CA PHE A 149 -43.70 -34.18 -43.00
C PHE A 149 -44.06 -34.99 -44.24
N ASP A 150 -44.12 -36.32 -44.12
CA ASP A 150 -44.66 -37.23 -45.13
C ASP A 150 -45.55 -38.25 -44.41
N LEU A 151 -46.83 -37.90 -44.26
CA LEU A 151 -47.80 -38.57 -43.39
C LEU A 151 -48.97 -39.14 -44.20
N THR A 152 -49.59 -40.19 -43.67
CA THR A 152 -50.88 -40.73 -44.11
C THR A 152 -51.87 -40.57 -42.98
N LEU A 153 -53.04 -39.99 -43.28
CA LEU A 153 -54.12 -39.75 -42.33
C LEU A 153 -55.07 -40.95 -42.26
N ILE A 154 -55.86 -41.04 -41.19
CA ILE A 154 -56.79 -42.17 -40.96
C ILE A 154 -57.91 -42.30 -42.01
N ASP A 155 -58.18 -41.22 -42.77
CA ASP A 155 -59.10 -41.20 -43.91
C ASP A 155 -58.46 -41.70 -45.22
N GLY A 156 -57.17 -42.08 -45.19
CA GLY A 156 -56.39 -42.56 -46.31
C GLY A 156 -55.71 -41.46 -47.13
N ASN A 157 -55.91 -40.18 -46.80
CA ASN A 157 -55.29 -39.07 -47.52
C ASN A 157 -53.81 -38.91 -47.14
N SER A 158 -52.98 -38.54 -48.12
CA SER A 158 -51.60 -38.13 -47.88
C SER A 158 -51.54 -36.69 -47.37
N PHE A 159 -50.71 -36.45 -46.36
CA PHE A 159 -50.39 -35.11 -45.87
C PHE A 159 -48.87 -34.89 -45.93
N LYS A 160 -48.45 -33.96 -46.79
CA LYS A 160 -47.05 -33.55 -46.91
C LYS A 160 -46.88 -32.09 -46.53
N GLY A 161 -45.72 -31.75 -46.01
CA GLY A 161 -45.40 -30.36 -45.70
C GLY A 161 -43.99 -30.15 -45.17
N SER A 162 -43.70 -28.91 -44.81
CA SER A 162 -42.41 -28.55 -44.19
C SER A 162 -42.50 -27.31 -43.33
N TYR A 163 -41.63 -27.22 -42.34
CA TYR A 163 -41.36 -26.03 -41.54
C TYR A 163 -39.86 -25.73 -41.56
N LYS A 164 -39.48 -24.46 -41.68
CA LYS A 164 -38.09 -24.02 -41.50
C LYS A 164 -38.03 -22.76 -40.63
N GLY A 165 -37.43 -22.87 -39.46
CA GLY A 165 -37.32 -21.77 -38.51
C GLY A 165 -36.84 -22.22 -37.13
N ALA A 166 -36.84 -21.30 -36.17
CA ALA A 166 -36.45 -21.61 -34.79
C ALA A 166 -37.65 -22.17 -33.99
N MET A 167 -37.38 -23.15 -33.13
CA MET A 167 -38.37 -23.59 -32.14
C MET A 167 -38.59 -22.48 -31.09
N PRO A 168 -39.81 -22.32 -30.55
CA PRO A 168 -40.14 -21.21 -29.66
C PRO A 168 -39.53 -21.40 -28.27
N GLY A 169 -39.13 -20.27 -27.67
CA GLY A 169 -38.54 -20.22 -26.34
C GLY A 169 -37.32 -21.13 -26.19
N LEU A 170 -37.25 -21.84 -25.07
CA LEU A 170 -36.14 -22.75 -24.73
C LEU A 170 -36.40 -24.20 -25.17
N THR A 171 -37.32 -24.42 -26.11
CA THR A 171 -37.68 -25.76 -26.64
C THR A 171 -36.77 -26.21 -27.79
N GLY A 172 -35.97 -25.31 -28.37
CA GLY A 172 -34.98 -25.64 -29.38
C GLY A 172 -33.65 -26.05 -28.77
N ARG A 173 -32.98 -27.07 -29.33
CA ARG A 173 -31.61 -27.52 -29.02
C ARG A 173 -30.67 -26.36 -28.66
N ASP A 174 -30.52 -25.40 -29.57
CA ASP A 174 -29.76 -24.16 -29.32
C ASP A 174 -30.74 -22.98 -29.17
N ALA A 175 -30.46 -22.04 -28.27
CA ALA A 175 -31.33 -20.90 -28.00
C ALA A 175 -30.57 -19.63 -27.55
N THR A 176 -31.18 -18.47 -27.74
CA THR A 176 -30.75 -17.22 -27.07
C THR A 176 -31.58 -17.08 -25.81
N LEU A 177 -30.92 -16.90 -24.66
CA LEU A 177 -31.63 -16.55 -23.43
C LEU A 177 -32.08 -15.09 -23.53
N ASN A 178 -33.25 -14.78 -22.96
CA ASN A 178 -33.64 -13.39 -22.78
C ASN A 178 -32.56 -12.65 -21.98
N THR A 179 -32.32 -11.37 -22.30
CA THR A 179 -31.38 -10.56 -21.53
C THR A 179 -31.81 -10.54 -20.06
N CYS A 180 -30.86 -10.79 -19.17
CA CYS A 180 -31.12 -10.76 -17.73
C CYS A 180 -31.40 -9.35 -17.23
N GLU A 181 -32.05 -9.26 -16.06
CA GLU A 181 -31.98 -8.07 -15.21
C GLU A 181 -30.54 -7.86 -14.71
N THR A 182 -30.30 -6.73 -14.02
CA THR A 182 -28.97 -6.39 -13.50
C THR A 182 -28.37 -7.54 -12.67
N PRO A 183 -27.26 -8.16 -13.14
CA PRO A 183 -26.61 -9.25 -12.43
C PRO A 183 -26.10 -8.81 -11.06
N GLN A 184 -26.15 -9.72 -10.11
CA GLN A 184 -25.75 -9.47 -8.72
C GLN A 184 -24.52 -10.28 -8.36
N VAL A 185 -23.48 -9.58 -7.88
CA VAL A 185 -22.32 -10.22 -7.25
C VAL A 185 -22.73 -10.67 -5.85
N LYS A 186 -22.69 -11.97 -5.58
CA LYS A 186 -23.04 -12.53 -4.26
C LYS A 186 -21.77 -12.82 -3.47
N THR A 187 -21.75 -12.37 -2.21
CA THR A 187 -20.62 -12.57 -1.29
C THR A 187 -20.88 -13.66 -0.25
N ASN A 188 -22.14 -14.01 -0.01
CA ASN A 188 -22.55 -14.91 1.09
C ASN A 188 -23.22 -16.20 0.59
N ASP A 189 -23.39 -16.35 -0.73
CA ASP A 189 -23.87 -17.62 -1.33
C ASP A 189 -22.76 -18.69 -1.31
N ARG A 190 -21.52 -18.30 -0.99
CA ARG A 190 -20.34 -19.15 -0.84
C ARG A 190 -19.49 -18.71 0.34
N ASP A 191 -19.30 -19.62 1.29
CA ASP A 191 -18.47 -19.38 2.49
C ASP A 191 -16.97 -19.57 2.23
N ASP A 192 -16.59 -20.16 1.09
CA ASP A 192 -15.22 -20.55 0.72
C ASP A 192 -14.59 -19.65 -0.34
N ARG A 193 -15.14 -18.46 -0.55
CA ARG A 193 -14.69 -17.57 -1.62
C ARG A 193 -13.22 -17.17 -1.46
N VAL A 194 -12.45 -17.28 -2.54
CA VAL A 194 -11.05 -16.87 -2.59
C VAL A 194 -10.89 -15.47 -3.21
N ASP A 195 -9.76 -14.82 -2.94
CA ASP A 195 -9.42 -13.55 -3.59
C ASP A 195 -9.34 -13.73 -5.12
N GLY A 196 -9.93 -12.80 -5.87
CA GLY A 196 -10.09 -12.90 -7.32
C GLY A 196 -11.28 -13.73 -7.82
N GLU A 197 -12.04 -14.41 -6.96
CA GLU A 197 -13.27 -15.11 -7.35
C GLU A 197 -14.46 -14.14 -7.41
N TYR A 198 -15.38 -14.29 -8.37
CA TYR A 198 -16.62 -13.52 -8.49
C TYR A 198 -17.81 -14.41 -8.84
N TYR A 199 -18.66 -14.67 -7.85
CA TYR A 199 -19.92 -15.39 -8.05
C TYR A 199 -21.03 -14.42 -8.44
N ILE A 200 -21.46 -14.48 -9.70
CA ILE A 200 -22.47 -13.57 -10.28
C ILE A 200 -23.74 -14.34 -10.60
N LYS A 201 -24.87 -13.93 -10.00
CA LYS A 201 -26.21 -14.50 -10.26
C LYS A 201 -27.07 -13.56 -11.07
N MET A 202 -27.89 -14.12 -11.96
CA MET A 202 -28.78 -13.37 -12.84
C MET A 202 -29.99 -14.18 -13.29
N ASN A 203 -31.08 -13.49 -13.61
CA ASN A 203 -32.33 -14.03 -14.17
C ASN A 203 -32.92 -12.98 -15.12
N ASP A 204 -33.81 -13.37 -16.04
CA ASP A 204 -34.62 -12.42 -16.79
C ASP A 204 -35.87 -11.98 -16.00
N SER A 205 -36.56 -10.95 -16.50
CA SER A 205 -37.73 -10.35 -15.83
C SER A 205 -38.88 -11.34 -15.64
N ASP A 206 -39.01 -12.29 -16.56
CA ASP A 206 -40.09 -13.30 -16.55
C ASP A 206 -39.72 -14.54 -15.73
N TRP A 207 -38.53 -14.57 -15.14
CA TRP A 207 -37.99 -15.76 -14.46
C TRP A 207 -38.12 -17.01 -15.35
N SER A 208 -37.82 -16.86 -16.64
CA SER A 208 -37.75 -18.00 -17.57
C SER A 208 -36.51 -18.86 -17.31
N TYR A 209 -35.46 -18.25 -16.71
CA TYR A 209 -34.26 -18.93 -16.22
C TYR A 209 -33.66 -18.25 -14.99
N GLU A 210 -32.82 -18.97 -14.27
CA GLU A 210 -31.83 -18.46 -13.32
C GLU A 210 -30.43 -18.99 -13.72
N MET A 211 -29.42 -18.13 -13.70
CA MET A 211 -28.04 -18.49 -14.04
C MET A 211 -27.09 -17.97 -12.97
N ALA A 212 -26.11 -18.79 -12.60
CA ALA A 212 -24.96 -18.36 -11.81
C ALA A 212 -23.67 -18.67 -12.57
N VAL A 213 -22.74 -17.73 -12.57
CA VAL A 213 -21.41 -17.90 -13.15
C VAL A 213 -20.37 -17.54 -12.11
N ASP A 214 -19.47 -18.49 -11.86
CA ASP A 214 -18.44 -18.42 -10.84
C ASP A 214 -17.08 -18.11 -11.48
N PHE A 215 -16.75 -16.83 -11.62
CA PHE A 215 -15.55 -16.39 -12.33
C PHE A 215 -14.30 -16.44 -11.43
N TYR A 216 -13.18 -16.87 -11.98
CA TYR A 216 -11.87 -16.77 -11.34
C TYR A 216 -11.00 -15.79 -12.11
N ALA A 217 -10.68 -14.66 -11.48
CA ALA A 217 -9.75 -13.65 -11.97
C ALA A 217 -8.43 -13.69 -11.18
N LEU A 218 -7.51 -12.78 -11.51
CA LEU A 218 -6.32 -12.58 -10.69
C LEU A 218 -6.73 -12.07 -9.30
N ALA A 219 -6.07 -12.58 -8.26
CA ALA A 219 -6.21 -12.06 -6.90
C ALA A 219 -5.89 -10.56 -6.83
N GLY A 220 -6.52 -9.82 -5.91
CA GLY A 220 -6.28 -8.39 -5.73
C GLY A 220 -7.16 -7.47 -6.58
N THR A 221 -8.13 -7.98 -7.36
CA THR A 221 -8.96 -7.16 -8.25
C THR A 221 -10.23 -6.66 -7.55
N ALA A 222 -10.56 -5.38 -7.74
CA ALA A 222 -11.75 -4.76 -7.12
C ALA A 222 -13.07 -5.02 -7.89
N LYS A 223 -12.97 -5.32 -9.20
CA LYS A 223 -14.08 -5.69 -10.08
C LYS A 223 -13.62 -6.75 -11.07
N LEU A 224 -14.56 -7.50 -11.65
CA LEU A 224 -14.28 -8.55 -12.64
C LEU A 224 -13.48 -7.96 -13.83
N PRO A 225 -12.22 -8.37 -14.06
CA PRO A 225 -11.42 -7.81 -15.15
C PRO A 225 -11.99 -8.11 -16.54
N ALA A 226 -11.73 -7.21 -17.49
CA ALA A 226 -12.01 -7.46 -18.90
C ALA A 226 -11.18 -8.63 -19.44
N GLY A 227 -11.75 -9.40 -20.36
CA GLY A 227 -11.09 -10.55 -20.95
C GLY A 227 -12.07 -11.66 -21.34
N THR A 228 -11.55 -12.76 -21.87
CA THR A 228 -12.34 -13.95 -22.19
C THR A 228 -12.14 -15.01 -21.12
N TYR A 229 -13.20 -15.29 -20.38
CA TYR A 229 -13.25 -16.37 -19.40
C TYR A 229 -13.71 -17.66 -20.07
N ARG A 230 -12.99 -18.75 -19.86
CA ARG A 230 -13.32 -20.08 -20.40
C ARG A 230 -13.79 -21.00 -19.28
N TYR A 231 -14.68 -21.94 -19.59
CA TYR A 231 -15.02 -22.96 -18.59
C TYR A 231 -13.78 -23.78 -18.21
N GLY A 232 -13.51 -23.89 -16.90
CA GLY A 232 -12.37 -24.61 -16.33
C GLY A 232 -12.74 -25.20 -14.96
N SER A 233 -12.18 -26.35 -14.61
CA SER A 233 -12.46 -27.04 -13.34
C SER A 233 -11.35 -26.89 -12.29
N ASP A 234 -10.28 -26.18 -12.64
CA ASP A 234 -9.08 -25.95 -11.84
C ASP A 234 -9.05 -24.57 -11.15
N ASN A 235 -10.11 -23.78 -11.30
CA ASN A 235 -10.26 -22.43 -10.73
C ASN A 235 -9.12 -21.48 -11.12
N ALA A 236 -8.49 -21.70 -12.27
CA ALA A 236 -7.40 -20.85 -12.75
C ALA A 236 -7.90 -19.45 -13.14
N ALA A 237 -7.07 -18.42 -12.96
CA ALA A 237 -7.40 -17.07 -13.40
C ALA A 237 -7.70 -17.03 -14.91
N GLY A 238 -8.77 -16.34 -15.30
CA GLY A 238 -9.31 -16.35 -16.67
C GLY A 238 -10.26 -17.51 -16.97
N THR A 239 -10.79 -18.17 -15.94
CA THR A 239 -11.79 -19.23 -16.09
C THR A 239 -13.09 -18.93 -15.36
N PHE A 240 -14.14 -19.72 -15.62
CA PHE A 240 -15.28 -19.83 -14.72
C PHE A 240 -15.56 -21.30 -14.37
N GLY A 241 -15.94 -21.53 -13.12
CA GLY A 241 -15.84 -22.83 -12.45
C GLY A 241 -17.05 -23.74 -12.59
N ALA A 242 -16.87 -24.97 -12.10
CA ALA A 242 -17.87 -26.04 -12.04
C ALA A 242 -19.13 -25.71 -11.23
N ASN A 243 -19.06 -24.68 -10.40
CA ASN A 243 -20.17 -24.18 -9.59
C ASN A 243 -21.19 -23.38 -10.39
N SER A 244 -20.83 -22.99 -11.61
CA SER A 244 -21.69 -22.30 -12.54
C SER A 244 -22.85 -23.20 -13.01
N TYR A 245 -24.03 -22.63 -13.24
CA TYR A 245 -25.21 -23.37 -13.69
C TYR A 245 -26.19 -22.51 -14.47
N LEU A 246 -27.08 -23.17 -15.20
CA LEU A 246 -28.27 -22.60 -15.82
C LEU A 246 -29.49 -23.45 -15.47
N ASP A 247 -30.42 -22.87 -14.73
CA ASP A 247 -31.71 -23.46 -14.44
C ASP A 247 -32.77 -22.78 -15.31
N THR A 248 -33.52 -23.56 -16.08
CA THR A 248 -34.65 -23.07 -16.88
C THR A 248 -35.95 -23.48 -16.22
N TYR A 249 -37.03 -22.71 -16.44
CA TYR A 249 -38.35 -23.00 -15.85
C TYR A 249 -39.39 -23.46 -16.87
N THR A 250 -39.29 -23.02 -18.13
CA THR A 250 -40.17 -23.45 -19.22
C THR A 250 -39.40 -23.72 -20.52
N PRO A 251 -39.07 -24.99 -20.83
CA PRO A 251 -39.26 -26.15 -19.97
C PRO A 251 -38.28 -26.16 -18.78
N SER A 252 -38.68 -26.81 -17.69
CA SER A 252 -37.85 -26.86 -16.48
C SER A 252 -36.64 -27.77 -16.68
N SER A 253 -35.41 -27.30 -16.50
CA SER A 253 -34.19 -28.10 -16.57
C SER A 253 -33.11 -27.49 -15.67
N ASN A 254 -32.12 -28.31 -15.29
CA ASN A 254 -30.96 -27.87 -14.53
C ASN A 254 -29.71 -28.28 -15.30
N TYR A 255 -28.94 -27.31 -15.79
CA TYR A 255 -27.76 -27.56 -16.61
C TYR A 255 -26.48 -27.14 -15.89
N ARG A 256 -25.42 -27.91 -16.12
CA ARG A 256 -24.04 -27.49 -15.87
C ARG A 256 -23.38 -27.09 -17.17
N PHE A 257 -22.36 -26.25 -17.09
CA PHE A 257 -21.58 -25.87 -18.25
C PHE A 257 -20.45 -26.87 -18.51
N ALA A 258 -20.08 -26.98 -19.78
CA ALA A 258 -19.06 -27.88 -20.27
C ALA A 258 -17.96 -27.12 -21.04
N GLU A 259 -16.89 -27.84 -21.39
CA GLU A 259 -15.81 -27.32 -22.22
C GLU A 259 -16.34 -26.74 -23.54
N GLY A 260 -15.71 -25.65 -23.99
CA GLY A 260 -16.17 -24.86 -25.13
C GLY A 260 -17.04 -23.66 -24.75
N SER A 261 -17.49 -23.57 -23.50
CA SER A 261 -18.19 -22.39 -23.00
C SER A 261 -17.23 -21.23 -22.74
N THR A 262 -17.64 -20.02 -23.12
CA THR A 262 -16.87 -18.78 -22.96
C THR A 262 -17.77 -17.61 -22.55
N VAL A 263 -17.21 -16.69 -21.76
CA VAL A 263 -17.81 -15.39 -21.48
C VAL A 263 -16.79 -14.30 -21.80
N GLU A 264 -17.13 -13.40 -22.70
CA GLU A 264 -16.31 -12.23 -23.01
C GLU A 264 -16.78 -11.03 -22.19
N VAL A 265 -15.85 -10.42 -21.45
CA VAL A 265 -16.08 -9.28 -20.58
C VAL A 265 -15.35 -8.06 -21.13
N SER A 266 -16.08 -6.97 -21.35
CA SER A 266 -15.52 -5.68 -21.77
C SER A 266 -16.17 -4.53 -21.01
N TYR A 267 -15.53 -3.36 -21.02
CA TYR A 267 -16.03 -2.15 -20.36
C TYR A 267 -16.09 -0.96 -21.32
N GLU A 268 -17.14 -0.15 -21.18
CA GLU A 268 -17.23 1.20 -21.74
C GLU A 268 -17.64 2.16 -20.62
N GLY A 269 -16.66 2.91 -20.09
CA GLY A 269 -16.84 3.65 -18.85
C GLY A 269 -17.12 2.71 -17.67
N ASP A 270 -18.22 2.97 -16.96
CA ASP A 270 -18.65 2.15 -15.81
C ASP A 270 -19.54 0.96 -16.21
N ASN A 271 -20.01 0.92 -17.47
CA ASN A 271 -20.83 -0.18 -17.97
C ASN A 271 -19.96 -1.38 -18.34
N ILE A 272 -20.36 -2.56 -17.86
CA ILE A 272 -19.81 -3.86 -18.24
C ILE A 272 -20.68 -4.46 -19.35
N THR A 273 -20.03 -5.06 -20.34
CA THR A 273 -20.68 -5.98 -21.29
C THR A 273 -20.18 -7.40 -21.03
N MET A 274 -21.10 -8.34 -20.85
CA MET A 274 -20.82 -9.77 -20.73
C MET A 274 -21.52 -10.50 -21.88
N ALA A 275 -20.74 -11.05 -22.81
CA ALA A 275 -21.23 -11.86 -23.93
C ALA A 275 -21.00 -13.35 -23.64
N PHE A 276 -22.09 -14.05 -23.36
CA PHE A 276 -22.11 -15.46 -22.99
C PHE A 276 -22.25 -16.33 -24.24
N ASN A 277 -21.38 -17.33 -24.36
CA ASN A 277 -21.49 -18.42 -25.32
C ASN A 277 -21.31 -19.73 -24.55
N LEU A 278 -22.41 -20.35 -24.16
CA LEU A 278 -22.46 -21.43 -23.17
C LEU A 278 -22.77 -22.75 -23.86
N VAL A 279 -22.09 -23.79 -23.43
CA VAL A 279 -22.33 -25.18 -23.80
C VAL A 279 -22.72 -25.93 -22.54
N THR A 280 -23.88 -26.56 -22.54
CA THR A 280 -24.35 -27.36 -21.40
C THR A 280 -23.80 -28.79 -21.44
N ASP A 281 -23.88 -29.48 -20.32
CA ASP A 281 -23.51 -30.89 -20.15
C ASP A 281 -24.30 -31.86 -21.05
N ASP A 282 -25.52 -31.50 -21.46
CA ASP A 282 -26.30 -32.23 -22.47
C ASP A 282 -25.99 -31.81 -23.93
N GLY A 283 -25.02 -30.91 -24.13
CA GLY A 283 -24.49 -30.49 -25.43
C GLY A 283 -25.31 -29.42 -26.15
N ARG A 284 -26.28 -28.78 -25.48
CA ARG A 284 -27.01 -27.63 -26.00
C ARG A 284 -26.17 -26.36 -25.95
N LYS A 285 -26.47 -25.41 -26.84
CA LYS A 285 -25.78 -24.12 -26.88
C LYS A 285 -26.72 -22.97 -26.55
N PHE A 286 -26.29 -22.13 -25.62
CA PHE A 286 -27.00 -20.93 -25.22
C PHE A 286 -26.12 -19.70 -25.41
N ASP A 287 -26.71 -18.61 -25.88
CA ASP A 287 -26.06 -17.30 -25.92
C ASP A 287 -26.92 -16.23 -25.26
N MET A 288 -26.25 -15.20 -24.73
CA MET A 288 -26.86 -14.03 -24.10
C MET A 288 -25.85 -12.90 -24.07
N THR A 289 -26.33 -11.65 -24.17
CA THR A 289 -25.49 -10.47 -23.93
C THR A 289 -26.17 -9.56 -22.91
N TYR A 290 -25.43 -9.22 -21.87
CA TYR A 290 -25.81 -8.19 -20.90
C TYR A 290 -24.90 -6.98 -21.09
N THR A 291 -25.48 -5.77 -21.09
CA THR A 291 -24.76 -4.50 -21.05
C THR A 291 -25.42 -3.60 -20.01
N GLY A 292 -24.66 -3.13 -19.03
CA GLY A 292 -25.14 -2.24 -17.98
C GLY A 292 -24.16 -2.14 -16.81
N GLU A 293 -24.55 -1.47 -15.73
CA GLU A 293 -23.74 -1.36 -14.52
C GLU A 293 -23.90 -2.60 -13.62
N ILE A 294 -22.81 -3.05 -13.00
CA ILE A 294 -22.83 -4.06 -11.93
C ILE A 294 -22.16 -3.48 -10.69
N THR A 295 -22.84 -3.57 -9.54
CA THR A 295 -22.25 -3.20 -8.25
C THR A 295 -21.39 -4.34 -7.74
N PHE A 296 -20.10 -4.07 -7.54
CA PHE A 296 -19.17 -4.95 -6.85
C PHE A 296 -19.13 -4.56 -5.36
N PRO A 297 -19.05 -5.53 -4.43
CA PRO A 297 -18.91 -5.24 -3.01
C PRO A 297 -17.61 -4.47 -2.73
N PRO A 298 -17.54 -3.70 -1.62
CA PRO A 298 -16.30 -3.06 -1.20
C PRO A 298 -15.17 -4.08 -1.10
N PHE A 299 -14.08 -3.83 -1.81
CA PHE A 299 -12.91 -4.69 -1.83
C PHE A 299 -11.76 -3.99 -1.09
N GLU A 300 -11.31 -4.62 0.00
CA GLU A 300 -10.05 -4.25 0.63
C GLU A 300 -9.04 -5.33 0.27
N ALA A 301 -8.04 -4.96 -0.53
CA ALA A 301 -7.09 -5.93 -1.03
C ALA A 301 -6.30 -6.53 0.15
N PRO A 302 -6.22 -7.86 0.28
CA PRO A 302 -5.38 -8.48 1.29
C PRO A 302 -3.93 -8.03 1.09
N LYS A 303 -3.31 -7.52 2.17
CA LYS A 303 -1.92 -7.06 2.15
C LYS A 303 -1.00 -8.20 2.56
N THR A 304 0.04 -8.42 1.79
CA THR A 304 1.09 -9.37 2.15
C THR A 304 1.91 -8.80 3.31
N GLN A 305 1.93 -9.48 4.46
CA GLN A 305 2.74 -9.06 5.60
C GLN A 305 4.22 -9.38 5.33
N LEU A 306 5.04 -8.34 5.32
CA LEU A 306 6.49 -8.43 5.24
C LEU A 306 7.04 -8.57 6.67
N ALA A 307 8.01 -9.45 6.84
CA ALA A 307 8.57 -9.82 8.14
C ALA A 307 9.87 -9.09 8.46
N SER A 308 10.65 -8.71 7.44
CA SER A 308 11.91 -8.01 7.61
C SER A 308 12.13 -6.92 6.56
N MET A 309 12.99 -5.97 6.91
CA MET A 309 13.52 -4.96 6.02
C MET A 309 15.03 -4.81 6.21
N GLU A 310 15.76 -4.67 5.11
CA GLU A 310 17.19 -4.43 5.04
C GLU A 310 17.45 -3.16 4.22
N ILE A 311 18.55 -2.47 4.56
CA ILE A 311 19.05 -1.34 3.77
C ILE A 311 20.17 -1.87 2.87
N ASP A 312 19.91 -1.92 1.57
CA ASP A 312 20.84 -2.43 0.55
C ASP A 312 21.94 -1.41 0.20
N GLY A 313 21.66 -0.12 0.39
CA GLY A 313 22.66 0.93 0.14
C GLY A 313 22.23 2.34 0.52
N LEU A 314 23.20 3.12 0.98
CA LEU A 314 23.10 4.55 1.24
C LEU A 314 23.96 5.29 0.22
N TYR A 315 23.35 5.74 -0.88
CA TYR A 315 24.10 6.31 -2.01
C TYR A 315 24.53 7.76 -1.79
N SER A 316 25.57 8.19 -2.50
CA SER A 316 26.26 9.49 -2.32
C SER A 316 25.29 10.68 -2.28
N GLY A 317 25.40 11.50 -1.24
CA GLY A 317 24.50 12.65 -0.99
C GLY A 317 23.31 12.32 -0.08
N GLY A 318 23.14 11.06 0.32
CA GLY A 318 22.24 10.70 1.41
C GLY A 318 20.75 10.78 1.09
N LYS A 319 20.33 11.05 -0.16
CA LYS A 319 18.90 11.23 -0.48
C LYS A 319 18.27 10.06 -1.25
N ASN A 320 19.07 9.04 -1.56
CA ASN A 320 18.64 7.81 -2.22
C ASN A 320 18.92 6.58 -1.33
N ARG A 321 17.97 5.64 -1.27
CA ARG A 321 17.96 4.48 -0.38
C ARG A 321 17.52 3.23 -1.13
N GLY A 322 18.39 2.22 -1.16
CA GLY A 322 17.98 0.87 -1.51
C GLY A 322 17.36 0.19 -0.30
N LEU A 323 16.10 -0.22 -0.38
CA LEU A 323 15.39 -0.97 0.66
C LEU A 323 14.99 -2.34 0.12
N ILE A 324 15.20 -3.38 0.92
CA ILE A 324 14.76 -4.75 0.61
C ILE A 324 13.79 -5.19 1.70
N PHE A 325 12.59 -5.60 1.31
CA PHE A 325 11.60 -6.19 2.22
C PHE A 325 11.37 -7.65 1.87
N LYS A 326 11.17 -8.50 2.87
CA LYS A 326 10.98 -9.95 2.66
C LYS A 326 9.82 -10.50 3.48
N THR A 327 9.14 -11.52 2.96
CA THR A 327 8.24 -12.37 3.76
C THR A 327 9.04 -13.28 4.69
N ALA A 328 8.41 -13.81 5.74
CA ALA A 328 9.09 -14.65 6.74
C ALA A 328 9.68 -15.95 6.15
N ASP A 329 9.06 -16.47 5.09
CA ASP A 329 9.52 -17.64 4.34
C ASP A 329 10.42 -17.28 3.15
N GLU A 330 10.73 -15.99 2.96
CA GLU A 330 11.49 -15.42 1.84
C GLU A 330 10.93 -15.76 0.44
N SER A 331 9.67 -16.21 0.34
CA SER A 331 9.02 -16.51 -0.94
C SER A 331 8.80 -15.27 -1.80
N LEU A 332 8.71 -14.10 -1.16
CA LEU A 332 8.58 -12.79 -1.79
C LEU A 332 9.66 -11.84 -1.26
N SER A 333 10.32 -11.12 -2.16
CA SER A 333 11.14 -9.95 -1.84
C SER A 333 10.74 -8.73 -2.66
N ILE A 334 10.66 -7.57 -2.03
CA ILE A 334 10.39 -6.28 -2.69
C ILE A 334 11.62 -5.41 -2.50
N VAL A 335 12.28 -5.04 -3.61
CA VAL A 335 13.48 -4.20 -3.64
C VAL A 335 13.11 -2.85 -4.23
N LEU A 336 13.40 -1.76 -3.52
CA LEU A 336 13.00 -0.41 -3.87
C LEU A 336 14.19 0.56 -3.80
N ASP A 337 14.41 1.31 -4.88
CA ASP A 337 15.30 2.47 -4.90
C ASP A 337 14.48 3.76 -4.67
N MET A 338 14.45 4.20 -3.41
CA MET A 338 13.60 5.29 -2.92
C MET A 338 14.38 6.59 -2.75
N TYR A 339 13.84 7.68 -3.30
CA TYR A 339 14.42 9.02 -3.25
C TYR A 339 13.56 9.96 -2.41
N GLY A 340 14.21 10.74 -1.56
CA GLY A 340 13.60 11.82 -0.79
C GLY A 340 14.37 13.14 -0.93
N GLU A 341 13.97 14.12 -0.12
CA GLU A 341 14.64 15.40 0.05
C GLU A 341 15.60 15.41 1.24
N LYS A 342 15.42 14.50 2.20
CA LYS A 342 16.19 14.40 3.44
C LYS A 342 17.19 13.26 3.43
N THR A 343 18.08 13.26 4.42
CA THR A 343 19.05 12.18 4.64
C THR A 343 18.47 10.95 5.36
N PHE A 344 17.19 10.93 5.67
CA PHE A 344 16.47 9.80 6.28
C PHE A 344 15.22 9.46 5.46
N ILE A 345 14.57 8.34 5.79
CA ILE A 345 13.29 7.97 5.18
C ILE A 345 12.20 8.88 5.74
N GLU A 346 11.61 9.70 4.86
CA GLU A 346 10.59 10.68 5.20
C GLU A 346 9.21 10.03 5.34
N GLU A 347 8.36 10.63 6.17
CA GLU A 347 6.94 10.33 6.14
C GLU A 347 6.30 10.94 4.89
N GLY A 348 5.34 10.23 4.31
CA GLY A 348 4.66 10.68 3.10
C GLY A 348 4.43 9.55 2.11
N THR A 349 4.03 9.89 0.90
CA THR A 349 3.73 8.91 -0.16
C THR A 349 4.79 8.96 -1.24
N TYR A 350 5.60 7.90 -1.32
CA TYR A 350 6.56 7.70 -2.40
C TYR A 350 5.85 7.13 -3.62
N THR A 351 6.02 7.75 -4.78
CA THR A 351 5.32 7.35 -6.01
C THR A 351 6.29 6.75 -7.03
N VAL A 352 5.91 5.60 -7.61
CA VAL A 352 6.68 4.93 -8.68
C VAL A 352 6.70 5.82 -9.92
N ALA A 353 7.89 6.00 -10.51
CA ALA A 353 8.13 6.76 -11.74
C ALA A 353 7.86 8.29 -11.63
N ALA A 354 7.69 8.84 -10.44
CA ALA A 354 7.65 10.29 -10.26
C ALA A 354 9.01 10.94 -10.61
N SER A 355 8.98 12.18 -11.10
CA SER A 355 10.18 12.92 -11.53
C SER A 355 10.92 13.62 -10.39
N ASP A 356 10.20 13.93 -9.31
CA ASP A 356 10.61 14.81 -8.22
C ASP A 356 9.91 14.42 -6.90
N GLY A 357 10.32 15.03 -5.79
CA GLY A 357 9.82 14.73 -4.45
C GLY A 357 10.12 13.30 -3.98
N LEU A 358 9.19 12.77 -3.16
CA LEU A 358 9.21 11.39 -2.66
C LEU A 358 8.87 10.42 -3.81
N ARG A 359 9.88 9.73 -4.34
CA ARG A 359 9.73 8.91 -5.54
C ARG A 359 10.44 7.57 -5.44
N ILE A 360 10.02 6.63 -6.30
CA ILE A 360 10.62 5.31 -6.44
C ILE A 360 11.09 5.16 -7.89
N ALA A 361 12.37 4.85 -8.10
CA ALA A 361 12.90 4.65 -9.45
C ALA A 361 12.36 3.34 -10.07
N THR A 362 12.36 3.27 -11.40
CA THR A 362 11.82 2.13 -12.17
C THR A 362 12.89 1.24 -12.80
N ASP A 363 14.18 1.53 -12.58
CA ASP A 363 15.26 0.71 -13.12
C ASP A 363 15.25 -0.67 -12.44
N GLN A 364 14.94 -1.72 -13.22
CA GLN A 364 14.81 -3.09 -12.71
C GLN A 364 16.08 -3.63 -12.03
N ARG A 365 17.24 -2.99 -12.23
CA ARG A 365 18.47 -3.35 -11.50
C ARG A 365 18.39 -3.03 -10.01
N TYR A 366 17.59 -2.04 -9.62
CA TYR A 366 17.51 -1.53 -8.25
C TYR A 366 16.09 -1.51 -7.69
N THR A 367 15.06 -1.57 -8.55
CA THR A 367 13.66 -1.63 -8.12
C THR A 367 12.93 -2.78 -8.79
N TYR A 368 12.54 -3.79 -8.02
CA TYR A 368 11.87 -4.98 -8.54
C TYR A 368 11.19 -5.79 -7.44
N VAL A 369 10.30 -6.69 -7.86
CA VAL A 369 9.74 -7.75 -7.01
C VAL A 369 10.32 -9.09 -7.44
N LYS A 370 10.78 -9.87 -6.48
CA LYS A 370 11.28 -11.23 -6.68
C LYS A 370 10.33 -12.24 -6.05
N ARG A 371 9.93 -13.25 -6.82
CA ARG A 371 9.14 -14.41 -6.36
C ARG A 371 9.87 -15.69 -6.79
N GLY A 372 10.49 -16.39 -5.85
CA GLY A 372 11.43 -17.46 -6.18
C GLY A 372 12.58 -16.97 -7.07
N GLU A 373 12.77 -17.56 -8.25
CA GLU A 373 13.81 -17.15 -9.22
C GLU A 373 13.35 -16.05 -10.19
N THR A 374 12.07 -15.66 -10.15
CA THR A 374 11.50 -14.69 -11.09
C THR A 374 11.59 -13.27 -10.55
N THR A 375 12.09 -12.35 -11.37
CA THR A 375 12.17 -10.91 -11.07
C THR A 375 11.28 -10.12 -12.01
N THR A 376 10.37 -9.33 -11.46
CA THR A 376 9.44 -8.47 -12.22
C THR A 376 9.64 -7.01 -11.81
N ALA A 377 9.77 -6.12 -12.80
CA ALA A 377 9.86 -4.67 -12.55
C ALA A 377 8.53 -4.09 -12.06
N LEU A 378 8.60 -2.94 -11.39
CA LEU A 378 7.40 -2.15 -11.05
C LEU A 378 6.98 -1.30 -12.26
N GLN A 379 5.67 -1.24 -12.54
CA GLN A 379 5.09 -0.36 -13.56
C GLN A 379 4.58 0.94 -12.94
N SER A 380 3.84 0.85 -11.84
CA SER A 380 3.25 1.98 -11.13
C SER A 380 2.94 1.62 -9.68
N GLY A 381 2.53 2.60 -8.88
CA GLY A 381 2.09 2.40 -7.50
C GLY A 381 2.73 3.36 -6.51
N THR A 382 2.50 3.09 -5.23
CA THR A 382 2.95 3.95 -4.13
C THR A 382 3.40 3.17 -2.91
N VAL A 383 4.20 3.83 -2.08
CA VAL A 383 4.49 3.43 -0.70
C VAL A 383 4.15 4.59 0.23
N ALA A 384 3.15 4.41 1.09
CA ALA A 384 2.88 5.36 2.15
C ALA A 384 3.72 5.01 3.38
N VAL A 385 4.56 5.95 3.81
CA VAL A 385 5.45 5.81 4.96
C VAL A 385 4.92 6.67 6.10
N SER A 386 4.78 6.07 7.27
CA SER A 386 4.47 6.77 8.53
C SER A 386 5.38 6.28 9.65
N THR A 387 5.58 7.11 10.66
CA THR A 387 6.42 6.79 11.82
C THR A 387 5.71 7.06 13.12
N ASN A 388 5.92 6.19 14.10
CA ASN A 388 5.52 6.41 15.48
C ASN A 388 6.59 5.85 16.41
N ASP A 389 7.19 6.68 17.27
CA ASP A 389 8.25 6.28 18.20
C ASP A 389 9.34 5.37 17.57
N ARG A 390 9.85 5.77 16.39
CA ARG A 390 10.90 5.08 15.60
C ARG A 390 10.46 3.78 14.91
N ILE A 391 9.19 3.37 15.06
CA ILE A 391 8.58 2.29 14.28
C ILE A 391 8.03 2.89 12.99
N TYR A 392 8.53 2.40 11.87
CA TYR A 392 8.07 2.79 10.54
C TYR A 392 7.01 1.81 10.06
N THR A 393 5.99 2.32 9.39
CA THR A 393 5.05 1.53 8.59
C THR A 393 5.22 1.90 7.13
N PHE A 394 5.45 0.90 6.28
CA PHE A 394 5.51 1.02 4.83
C PHE A 394 4.31 0.27 4.25
N ASP A 395 3.32 1.03 3.80
CA ASP A 395 2.10 0.51 3.20
C ASP A 395 2.21 0.62 1.67
N MET A 396 2.31 -0.53 1.01
CA MET A 396 2.70 -0.64 -0.40
C MET A 396 1.52 -1.10 -1.26
N ALA A 397 1.34 -0.41 -2.39
CA ALA A 397 0.37 -0.78 -3.42
C ALA A 397 1.00 -0.58 -4.80
N PHE A 398 1.31 -1.67 -5.49
CA PHE A 398 2.01 -1.67 -6.77
C PHE A 398 1.23 -2.38 -7.88
N VAL A 399 1.51 -1.98 -9.11
CA VAL A 399 1.25 -2.76 -10.32
C VAL A 399 2.59 -3.12 -10.93
N LEU A 400 2.82 -4.41 -11.15
CA LEU A 400 4.04 -4.93 -11.76
C LEU A 400 4.00 -4.82 -13.29
N ALA A 401 5.15 -4.93 -13.95
CA ALA A 401 5.27 -4.82 -15.40
C ALA A 401 4.49 -5.89 -16.20
N ASP A 402 4.12 -7.01 -15.56
CA ASP A 402 3.25 -8.05 -16.11
C ASP A 402 1.74 -7.78 -15.87
N GLY A 403 1.40 -6.63 -15.26
CA GLY A 403 0.04 -6.23 -14.91
C GLY A 403 -0.44 -6.76 -13.55
N THR A 404 0.37 -7.56 -12.85
CA THR A 404 -0.02 -8.14 -11.56
C THR A 404 -0.09 -7.06 -10.46
N PRO A 405 -1.21 -6.93 -9.73
CA PRO A 405 -1.27 -6.09 -8.55
C PRO A 405 -0.50 -6.74 -7.39
N LEU A 406 0.16 -5.91 -6.56
CA LEU A 406 0.82 -6.34 -5.33
C LEU A 406 0.55 -5.33 -4.21
N ASN A 407 -0.14 -5.77 -3.17
CA ASN A 407 -0.29 -5.01 -1.93
C ASN A 407 0.50 -5.68 -0.82
N ALA A 408 1.30 -4.91 -0.09
CA ALA A 408 2.16 -5.42 0.97
C ALA A 408 2.31 -4.39 2.09
N ILE A 409 2.64 -4.85 3.30
CA ILE A 409 2.85 -3.98 4.44
C ILE A 409 4.02 -4.47 5.29
N TYR A 410 4.88 -3.54 5.70
CA TYR A 410 5.91 -3.76 6.71
C TYR A 410 5.72 -2.78 7.86
N THR A 411 5.83 -3.27 9.09
CA THR A 411 5.89 -2.42 10.29
C THR A 411 7.07 -2.88 11.14
N GLY A 412 8.01 -1.98 11.40
CA GLY A 412 9.20 -2.31 12.19
C GLY A 412 10.18 -1.15 12.33
N VAL A 413 11.28 -1.40 13.02
CA VAL A 413 12.35 -0.40 13.21
C VAL A 413 13.16 -0.26 11.93
N VAL A 414 13.47 0.98 11.55
CA VAL A 414 14.50 1.29 10.55
C VAL A 414 15.82 1.48 11.31
N GLY A 415 16.78 0.59 11.06
CA GLY A 415 18.11 0.68 11.67
C GLY A 415 19.02 1.73 11.01
N GLY A 416 20.06 2.14 11.73
CA GLY A 416 21.14 3.01 11.22
C GLY A 416 20.69 4.45 10.91
N PHE A 417 21.47 5.16 10.11
CA PHE A 417 21.27 6.58 9.81
C PHE A 417 20.12 6.89 8.83
N ALA A 418 19.40 5.86 8.40
CA ALA A 418 18.18 6.02 7.59
C ALA A 418 16.95 6.38 8.44
N SER A 419 17.02 6.25 9.77
CA SER A 419 15.99 6.76 10.69
C SER A 419 16.06 8.28 10.84
N LYS A 420 14.93 8.91 11.18
CA LYS A 420 14.86 10.35 11.48
C LYS A 420 15.69 10.72 12.72
N ASP A 421 15.50 9.98 13.81
CA ASP A 421 16.19 10.20 15.07
C ASP A 421 17.29 9.15 15.30
N PHE A 422 18.40 9.59 15.89
CA PHE A 422 19.56 8.76 16.21
C PHE A 422 19.45 8.20 17.62
N ASP A 423 20.02 7.02 17.88
CA ASP A 423 20.49 6.67 19.23
C ASP A 423 22.01 6.69 19.18
N LEU A 424 22.64 7.49 20.03
CA LEU A 424 24.09 7.56 20.10
C LEU A 424 24.53 6.98 21.44
N GLU A 425 24.93 5.71 21.43
CA GLU A 425 25.66 5.11 22.54
C GLU A 425 27.13 5.54 22.44
N LEU A 426 27.57 6.36 23.40
CA LEU A 426 28.87 7.00 23.35
C LEU A 426 29.97 6.09 23.90
N ALA A 427 31.11 6.05 23.20
CA ALA A 427 32.38 5.58 23.75
C ALA A 427 32.88 6.51 24.85
N LYS A 428 34.00 6.14 25.49
CA LYS A 428 34.75 7.04 26.36
C LYS A 428 35.09 8.35 25.61
N PRO A 429 34.51 9.50 26.02
CA PRO A 429 34.81 10.78 25.40
C PRO A 429 36.27 11.16 25.63
N THR A 430 36.87 11.85 24.67
CA THR A 430 38.26 12.31 24.75
C THR A 430 38.34 13.83 24.70
N ILE A 431 39.37 14.39 25.34
CA ILE A 431 39.62 15.83 25.30
C ILE A 431 40.13 16.19 23.92
N GLY A 432 39.41 17.09 23.24
CA GLY A 432 39.79 17.65 21.96
C GLY A 432 40.46 19.01 22.09
N SER A 433 40.83 19.58 20.94
CA SER A 433 41.36 20.93 20.82
C SER A 433 40.99 21.54 19.47
N VAL A 434 40.88 22.86 19.41
CA VAL A 434 40.72 23.64 18.18
C VAL A 434 41.85 24.67 18.05
N ASN A 435 42.19 25.07 16.82
CA ASN A 435 43.35 25.95 16.57
C ASN A 435 43.23 27.33 17.25
N ASP A 436 42.02 27.83 17.45
CA ASP A 436 41.73 29.14 18.04
C ASP A 436 40.88 29.01 19.33
N GLN A 437 41.19 28.01 20.17
CA GLN A 437 40.44 27.71 21.39
C GLN A 437 40.48 28.89 22.37
N GLN A 438 39.32 29.38 22.77
CA GLN A 438 39.17 30.51 23.69
C GLN A 438 39.40 30.09 25.14
N PRO A 439 39.82 31.01 26.03
CA PRO A 439 39.82 30.75 27.47
C PRO A 439 38.42 30.33 27.94
N GLY A 440 38.33 29.19 28.64
CA GLY A 440 37.06 28.61 29.09
C GLY A 440 36.32 27.75 28.05
N GLU A 441 36.79 27.69 26.80
CA GLU A 441 36.26 26.76 25.79
C GLU A 441 36.81 25.35 26.01
N HIS A 442 35.94 24.34 26.00
CA HIS A 442 36.29 22.94 26.18
C HIS A 442 35.71 22.11 25.04
N ILE A 443 36.59 21.38 24.36
CA ILE A 443 36.20 20.47 23.29
C ILE A 443 36.16 19.04 23.82
N ILE A 444 35.01 18.39 23.69
CA ILE A 444 34.85 16.95 23.94
C ILE A 444 34.64 16.26 22.59
N ASN A 445 35.55 15.37 22.20
CA ASN A 445 35.29 14.48 21.08
C ASN A 445 34.44 13.29 21.56
N ILE A 446 33.37 13.00 20.84
CA ILE A 446 32.46 11.89 21.07
C ILE A 446 32.51 10.94 19.87
N SER A 447 32.32 9.65 20.13
CA SER A 447 32.30 8.61 19.09
C SER A 447 31.46 7.43 19.55
N ASN A 448 31.19 6.49 18.64
CA ASN A 448 30.50 5.24 18.98
C ASN A 448 31.37 4.32 19.85
N ALA A 449 30.79 3.69 20.88
CA ALA A 449 31.41 2.71 21.76
C ALA A 449 32.00 1.48 21.04
N ASP A 450 31.40 1.09 19.92
CA ASP A 450 31.84 -0.02 19.07
C ASP A 450 32.86 0.44 18.01
N GLN A 451 33.89 -0.38 17.75
CA GLN A 451 34.98 -0.09 16.81
C GLN A 451 34.56 -0.05 15.33
N ASP A 452 33.26 0.08 15.03
CA ASP A 452 32.69 0.00 13.69
C ASP A 452 32.65 1.36 12.97
N TRP A 453 33.28 2.41 13.54
CA TRP A 453 33.39 3.75 12.92
C TRP A 453 32.04 4.26 12.40
N VAL A 454 31.01 4.17 13.24
CA VAL A 454 29.63 4.50 12.85
C VAL A 454 29.44 6.02 12.81
N PHE A 455 29.92 6.73 13.84
CA PHE A 455 29.99 8.18 13.89
C PHE A 455 31.19 8.67 14.72
N GLU A 456 31.59 9.91 14.45
CA GLU A 456 32.41 10.76 15.30
C GLU A 456 31.66 12.08 15.53
N GLY A 457 32.08 12.86 16.51
CA GLY A 457 31.45 14.12 16.80
C GLY A 457 32.23 14.94 17.79
N ARG A 458 31.75 16.16 17.98
CA ARG A 458 32.37 17.13 18.86
C ARG A 458 31.30 17.85 19.65
N LEU A 459 31.58 18.09 20.92
CA LEU A 459 30.84 19.02 21.77
C LEU A 459 31.75 20.19 22.07
N ASP A 460 31.24 21.40 21.81
CA ASP A 460 31.93 22.66 21.99
C ASP A 460 31.31 23.39 23.18
N LEU A 461 31.99 23.45 24.33
CA LEU A 461 31.40 23.83 25.61
C LEU A 461 32.12 25.03 26.21
N PHE A 462 31.39 26.08 26.57
CA PHE A 462 31.97 27.29 27.16
C PHE A 462 31.72 27.32 28.67
N SER A 463 32.78 27.35 29.46
CA SER A 463 32.79 27.49 30.93
C SER A 463 33.54 28.76 31.33
N ASP A 464 33.69 28.99 32.64
CA ASP A 464 34.47 30.13 33.14
C ASP A 464 35.93 30.07 32.66
N VAL A 465 36.52 31.23 32.39
CA VAL A 465 37.83 31.38 31.73
C VAL A 465 39.02 30.71 32.44
N ASN A 466 38.86 30.38 33.72
CA ASN A 466 39.88 29.73 34.56
C ASN A 466 39.64 28.22 34.74
N SER A 467 38.60 27.66 34.12
CA SER A 467 38.28 26.25 34.31
C SER A 467 39.23 25.33 33.55
N THR A 468 39.64 24.23 34.19
CA THR A 468 40.50 23.20 33.58
C THR A 468 39.72 22.04 32.97
N ARG A 469 38.40 22.00 33.20
CA ARG A 469 37.43 21.04 32.66
C ARG A 469 36.05 21.70 32.51
N PRO A 470 35.12 21.18 31.70
CA PRO A 470 33.75 21.67 31.69
C PRO A 470 33.15 21.64 33.10
N ALA A 471 32.58 22.76 33.54
CA ALA A 471 31.84 22.84 34.79
C ALA A 471 30.64 21.88 34.79
N ALA A 472 30.24 21.40 35.98
CA ALA A 472 28.99 20.66 36.10
C ALA A 472 27.80 21.62 35.86
N GLY A 473 26.85 21.22 35.03
CA GLY A 473 25.73 22.07 34.64
C GLY A 473 25.15 21.69 33.28
N THR A 474 24.12 22.44 32.88
CA THR A 474 23.49 22.29 31.56
C THR A 474 24.01 23.38 30.63
N TYR A 475 24.54 22.94 29.51
CA TYR A 475 25.00 23.76 28.40
C TYR A 475 23.93 23.78 27.32
N THR A 476 23.45 24.97 26.96
CA THR A 476 22.45 25.15 25.90
C THR A 476 23.06 25.79 24.68
N PHE A 477 22.60 25.41 23.49
CA PHE A 477 23.11 25.97 22.24
C PHE A 477 23.02 27.49 22.19
N SER A 478 24.13 28.17 21.92
CA SER A 478 24.20 29.61 21.69
C SER A 478 25.41 29.98 20.83
N THR A 479 25.28 31.07 20.08
CA THR A 479 26.37 31.68 19.30
C THR A 479 27.19 32.70 20.09
N ASP A 480 26.77 33.04 21.31
CA ASP A 480 27.37 34.09 22.14
C ASP A 480 28.70 33.68 22.82
N LYS A 481 29.01 32.37 22.85
CA LYS A 481 30.26 31.80 23.40
C LYS A 481 30.54 32.19 24.86
N THR A 482 29.49 32.21 25.68
CA THR A 482 29.56 32.56 27.11
C THR A 482 29.47 31.32 28.01
N ALA A 483 29.88 31.44 29.27
CA ALA A 483 29.82 30.34 30.23
C ALA A 483 28.40 29.74 30.31
N GLY A 484 28.30 28.41 30.28
CA GLY A 484 27.04 27.66 30.25
C GLY A 484 26.45 27.47 28.85
N THR A 485 27.22 27.72 27.77
CA THR A 485 26.73 27.56 26.40
C THR A 485 27.41 26.42 25.64
N LEU A 486 26.65 25.81 24.72
CA LEU A 486 27.10 24.84 23.73
C LEU A 486 27.29 25.59 22.40
N GLY A 487 28.51 25.60 21.87
CA GLY A 487 28.89 26.40 20.71
C GLY A 487 28.62 25.75 19.36
N GLU A 488 28.81 26.56 18.31
CA GLU A 488 28.56 26.23 16.90
C GLU A 488 29.50 25.15 16.34
N LEU A 489 30.62 24.83 17.01
CA LEU A 489 31.50 23.73 16.60
C LEU A 489 31.02 22.36 17.10
N THR A 490 29.82 22.30 17.69
CA THR A 490 29.18 21.05 18.09
C THR A 490 28.65 20.31 16.86
N THR A 491 29.19 19.13 16.58
CA THR A 491 28.88 18.35 15.36
C THR A 491 28.71 16.86 15.62
N ILE A 492 28.01 16.19 14.70
CA ILE A 492 27.98 14.74 14.52
C ILE A 492 28.32 14.43 13.07
N ASP A 493 29.36 13.65 12.86
CA ASP A 493 29.86 13.14 11.59
C ASP A 493 29.56 11.65 11.47
N THR A 494 28.79 11.27 10.45
CA THR A 494 28.43 9.87 10.16
C THR A 494 29.27 9.36 9.00
N PHE A 495 29.74 8.11 9.02
CA PHE A 495 30.64 7.61 7.96
C PHE A 495 29.93 6.89 6.81
N SER A 496 28.75 6.30 7.06
CA SER A 496 27.94 5.61 6.05
C SER A 496 26.45 5.86 6.30
N PRO A 497 25.83 6.87 5.66
CA PRO A 497 26.40 7.72 4.60
C PRO A 497 27.33 8.77 5.22
N ASN A 498 28.30 9.26 4.44
CA ASN A 498 29.17 10.35 4.89
C ASN A 498 28.37 11.67 4.98
N ASN A 499 28.00 12.09 6.20
CA ASN A 499 27.30 13.34 6.46
C ASN A 499 27.92 14.04 7.68
N ASN A 500 27.86 15.36 7.67
CA ASN A 500 28.20 16.19 8.82
C ASN A 500 26.92 16.94 9.24
N PHE A 501 26.59 16.88 10.51
CA PHE A 501 25.46 17.59 11.10
C PHE A 501 25.95 18.55 12.17
N THR A 502 25.51 19.80 12.10
CA THR A 502 25.77 20.80 13.14
C THR A 502 24.61 20.91 14.13
N ALA A 503 24.91 21.16 15.40
CA ALA A 503 23.91 21.44 16.42
C ALA A 503 23.14 22.73 16.10
N GLN A 504 21.86 22.74 16.46
CA GLN A 504 20.91 23.83 16.22
C GLN A 504 20.32 24.32 17.55
N GLU A 505 19.58 25.42 17.49
CA GLU A 505 18.85 25.98 18.63
C GLU A 505 17.98 24.91 19.34
N GLY A 506 17.95 24.98 20.67
CA GLY A 506 17.30 23.99 21.53
C GLY A 506 18.12 22.73 21.79
N SER A 507 19.32 22.58 21.19
CA SER A 507 20.27 21.55 21.63
C SER A 507 20.77 21.85 23.02
N PHE A 508 20.99 20.80 23.81
CA PHE A 508 21.58 20.92 25.13
C PHE A 508 22.37 19.67 25.54
N VAL A 509 23.34 19.88 26.42
CA VAL A 509 24.14 18.83 27.06
C VAL A 509 24.25 19.17 28.55
N THR A 510 23.96 18.21 29.41
CA THR A 510 24.19 18.29 30.85
C THR A 510 25.41 17.46 31.21
N ILE A 511 26.33 18.08 31.94
CA ILE A 511 27.55 17.49 32.46
C ILE A 511 27.44 17.42 33.98
N SER A 512 27.80 16.26 34.53
CA SER A 512 28.03 16.09 35.96
C SER A 512 29.18 15.11 36.21
N TYR A 513 29.75 15.19 37.41
CA TYR A 513 30.85 14.32 37.84
C TYR A 513 30.38 13.49 39.05
N GLU A 514 30.29 12.19 38.87
CA GLU A 514 29.88 11.23 39.91
C GLU A 514 31.09 10.39 40.31
N GLY A 515 31.82 10.83 41.35
CA GLY A 515 33.11 10.24 41.70
C GLY A 515 34.13 10.42 40.58
N SER A 516 34.67 9.31 40.06
CA SER A 516 35.62 9.31 38.94
C SER A 516 34.97 9.28 37.56
N ASN A 517 33.64 9.33 37.49
CA ASN A 517 32.90 9.23 36.24
C ASN A 517 32.43 10.59 35.74
N LEU A 518 32.50 10.78 34.42
CA LEU A 518 31.78 11.81 33.70
C LEU A 518 30.42 11.24 33.33
N VAL A 519 29.36 11.96 33.70
CA VAL A 519 28.01 11.69 33.25
C VAL A 519 27.62 12.79 32.27
N LEU A 520 27.35 12.39 31.03
CA LEU A 520 26.92 13.25 29.95
C LEU A 520 25.56 12.80 29.46
N THR A 521 24.58 13.70 29.53
CA THR A 521 23.22 13.45 29.02
C THR A 521 22.74 14.64 28.23
N GLY A 522 21.97 14.45 27.18
CA GLY A 522 21.44 15.61 26.45
C GLY A 522 20.66 15.23 25.21
N THR A 523 20.32 16.23 24.43
CA THR A 523 19.75 16.03 23.09
C THR A 523 20.29 17.11 22.18
N LEU A 524 20.96 16.69 21.10
CA LEU A 524 21.33 17.58 20.01
C LEU A 524 20.16 17.63 19.02
N ASN A 525 19.62 18.83 18.81
CA ASN A 525 18.79 19.12 17.65
C ASN A 525 19.75 19.40 16.50
N LEU A 526 19.63 18.66 15.42
CA LEU A 526 20.52 18.75 14.28
C LEU A 526 19.76 19.30 13.07
N GLU A 527 20.50 19.57 12.01
CA GLU A 527 19.94 19.90 10.70
C GLU A 527 18.88 18.88 10.26
N GLU A 528 18.01 19.30 9.33
CA GLU A 528 16.89 18.49 8.83
C GLU A 528 15.83 18.11 9.90
N GLY A 529 15.91 18.68 11.11
CA GLY A 529 14.97 18.43 12.20
C GLY A 529 15.23 17.11 12.93
N ARG A 530 16.43 16.54 12.77
CA ARG A 530 16.86 15.31 13.43
C ARG A 530 17.16 15.56 14.91
N LYS A 531 16.99 14.53 15.73
CA LYS A 531 17.39 14.54 17.14
C LYS A 531 18.38 13.44 17.44
N ALA A 532 19.40 13.78 18.24
CA ALA A 532 20.38 12.85 18.78
C ALA A 532 20.40 12.94 20.31
N PRO A 533 19.67 12.07 21.02
CA PRO A 533 19.87 11.87 22.44
C PRO A 533 21.31 11.40 22.68
N LEU A 534 21.95 11.97 23.70
CA LEU A 534 23.30 11.63 24.12
C LEU A 534 23.24 10.98 25.50
N TYR A 535 23.97 9.89 25.67
CA TYR A 535 24.16 9.27 26.98
C TYR A 535 25.58 8.70 27.11
N TYR A 536 26.27 9.11 28.17
CA TYR A 536 27.52 8.50 28.62
C TYR A 536 27.57 8.52 30.15
N ASN A 537 27.99 7.41 30.75
CA ASN A 537 28.38 7.35 32.16
C ASN A 537 29.60 6.44 32.28
N GLY A 538 30.76 7.05 32.52
CA GLY A 538 31.99 6.29 32.59
C GLY A 538 33.22 7.15 32.89
N PRO A 539 34.42 6.55 32.87
CA PRO A 539 35.66 7.26 33.21
C PRO A 539 35.95 8.41 32.25
N HIS A 540 36.72 9.40 32.69
CA HIS A 540 37.15 10.54 31.87
C HIS A 540 38.66 10.79 31.99
N ASP A 541 39.20 11.56 31.04
CA ASP A 541 40.61 11.98 31.05
C ASP A 541 40.84 13.39 31.61
N TYR A 542 39.78 14.07 32.08
CA TYR A 542 39.93 15.37 32.74
C TYR A 542 40.78 15.25 34.01
N PRO A 543 41.71 16.20 34.24
CA PRO A 543 42.44 16.26 35.48
C PRO A 543 41.45 16.44 36.64
N GLU A 544 41.71 15.79 37.77
CA GLU A 544 40.96 16.10 38.97
C GLU A 544 41.27 17.54 39.38
N GLU A 545 40.21 18.29 39.64
CA GLU A 545 40.32 19.64 40.16
C GLU A 545 40.95 19.53 41.57
N SER A 546 42.11 20.15 41.77
CA SER A 546 42.77 20.13 43.07
C SER A 546 41.82 20.76 44.09
N ALA A 547 41.37 19.97 45.07
CA ALA A 547 40.61 20.49 46.19
C ALA A 547 41.43 21.59 46.86
N LYS A 548 40.98 22.85 46.79
CA LYS A 548 41.64 23.97 47.48
C LYS A 548 41.70 23.64 48.98
N GLU A 549 42.88 23.79 49.58
CA GLU A 549 43.07 23.52 51.00
C GLU A 549 42.27 24.55 51.81
N THR A 550 41.41 24.09 52.71
CA THR A 550 40.62 24.98 53.57
C THR A 550 41.39 25.34 54.83
N ILE A 551 41.48 26.64 55.14
CA ILE A 551 42.01 27.17 56.39
C ILE A 551 40.87 27.82 57.16
N ASP A 552 40.53 27.24 58.31
CA ASP A 552 39.60 27.86 59.24
C ASP A 552 40.34 28.91 60.07
N LEU A 553 39.92 30.17 59.93
CA LEU A 553 40.42 31.27 60.74
C LEU A 553 39.72 31.25 62.10
N ASN A 554 40.46 31.61 63.15
CA ASN A 554 39.85 31.90 64.44
C ASN A 554 38.84 33.04 64.29
N THR A 555 37.77 33.02 65.09
CA THR A 555 36.82 34.13 65.13
C THR A 555 37.51 35.45 65.48
N CYS A 556 37.21 36.51 64.73
CA CYS A 556 37.76 37.85 65.00
C CYS A 556 37.23 38.44 66.31
N GLN A 557 37.97 39.43 66.83
CA GLN A 557 37.43 40.40 67.77
C GLN A 557 36.41 41.31 67.07
N ALA A 558 35.66 42.08 67.86
CA ALA A 558 34.62 42.98 67.34
C ALA A 558 35.13 43.84 66.15
N PRO A 559 34.63 43.59 64.92
CA PRO A 559 35.07 44.31 63.73
C PRO A 559 34.76 45.79 63.81
N LYS A 560 35.53 46.58 63.05
CA LYS A 560 35.40 48.03 63.00
C LYS A 560 35.19 48.50 61.58
N ILE A 561 34.19 49.36 61.38
CA ILE A 561 34.06 50.14 60.16
C ILE A 561 34.93 51.39 60.33
N ILE A 562 35.90 51.56 59.45
CA ILE A 562 36.86 52.66 59.50
C ILE A 562 36.81 53.48 58.20
N ASP A 563 37.22 54.75 58.27
CA ASP A 563 37.46 55.54 57.07
C ASP A 563 38.82 55.17 56.46
N ASN A 564 38.82 54.73 55.20
CA ASN A 564 40.01 54.31 54.46
C ASN A 564 40.45 55.35 53.42
N ASN A 565 40.29 56.64 53.73
CA ASN A 565 40.82 57.79 52.99
C ASN A 565 40.46 57.74 51.49
N GLY A 566 39.19 58.01 51.19
CA GLY A 566 38.63 57.92 49.83
C GLY A 566 37.31 57.14 49.75
N ARG A 567 36.59 57.04 50.88
CA ARG A 567 35.29 56.38 50.98
C ARG A 567 34.26 57.03 50.05
N VAL A 568 33.50 56.21 49.34
CA VAL A 568 32.29 56.62 48.60
C VAL A 568 31.00 56.28 49.35
N ASP A 569 29.90 56.93 49.01
CA ASP A 569 28.57 56.62 49.56
C ASP A 569 28.24 55.14 49.27
N GLY A 570 27.81 54.40 50.30
CA GLY A 570 27.55 52.96 50.21
C GLY A 570 28.77 52.03 50.42
N GLU A 571 30.00 52.56 50.56
CA GLU A 571 31.21 51.78 50.86
C GLU A 571 31.37 51.57 52.39
N PHE A 572 31.60 50.32 52.82
CA PHE A 572 31.88 49.95 54.20
C PHE A 572 33.19 49.18 54.29
N TYR A 573 34.26 49.88 54.68
CA TYR A 573 35.56 49.28 54.89
C TYR A 573 35.67 48.69 56.31
N VAL A 574 35.59 47.37 56.42
CA VAL A 574 35.56 46.65 57.69
C VAL A 574 36.92 46.05 57.97
N LYS A 575 37.55 46.46 59.08
CA LYS A 575 38.83 45.93 59.56
C LYS A 575 38.64 45.04 60.78
N MET A 576 39.34 43.91 60.83
CA MET A 576 39.22 42.92 61.90
C MET A 576 40.48 42.05 62.06
N ASN A 577 40.75 41.63 63.30
CA ASN A 577 41.82 40.70 63.67
C ASN A 577 41.30 39.75 64.76
N ASP A 578 41.92 38.59 64.95
CA ASP A 578 41.65 37.75 66.13
C ASP A 578 42.41 38.24 67.37
N ALA A 579 42.06 37.69 68.54
CA ALA A 579 42.63 38.13 69.82
C ALA A 579 44.15 37.88 69.95
N SER A 580 44.68 36.95 69.14
CA SER A 580 46.09 36.56 69.15
C SER A 580 46.89 37.22 68.03
N TRP A 581 46.26 38.06 67.19
CA TRP A 581 46.87 38.64 65.99
C TRP A 581 47.46 37.58 65.06
N ASN A 582 46.76 36.46 64.89
CA ASN A 582 47.11 35.45 63.89
C ASN A 582 46.81 35.93 62.46
N TYR A 583 45.92 36.90 62.31
CA TYR A 583 45.68 37.62 61.06
C TYR A 583 45.22 39.05 61.30
N ASP A 584 45.40 39.91 60.30
CA ASP A 584 44.76 41.22 60.16
C ASP A 584 44.05 41.26 58.80
N MET A 585 42.73 41.45 58.79
CA MET A 585 41.89 41.36 57.59
C MET A 585 41.09 42.63 57.39
N ALA A 586 40.98 43.05 56.14
CA ALA A 586 40.07 44.10 55.72
C ALA A 586 39.17 43.64 54.57
N ILE A 587 37.88 43.94 54.67
CA ILE A 587 36.87 43.65 53.65
C ILE A 587 36.17 44.95 53.29
N ASP A 588 36.14 45.25 51.99
CA ASP A 588 35.65 46.50 51.44
C ASP A 588 34.28 46.29 50.78
N PHE A 589 33.20 46.37 51.56
CA PHE A 589 31.84 46.07 51.08
C PHE A 589 31.24 47.25 50.32
N PHE A 590 30.54 46.97 49.22
CA PHE A 590 29.79 47.94 48.43
C PHE A 590 28.30 47.66 48.53
N ALA A 591 27.55 48.68 48.94
CA ALA A 591 26.09 48.69 49.02
C ALA A 591 25.53 49.88 48.22
N GLU A 592 24.20 49.98 48.17
CA GLU A 592 23.54 51.17 47.63
C GLU A 592 24.01 52.45 48.35
N ALA A 593 24.15 53.55 47.62
CA ALA A 593 24.68 54.81 48.15
C ALA A 593 23.89 55.35 49.37
N SER A 594 22.62 54.98 49.51
CA SER A 594 21.75 55.36 50.63
C SER A 594 21.89 54.50 51.88
N ALA A 595 22.68 53.42 51.84
CA ALA A 595 22.85 52.50 52.96
C ALA A 595 23.61 53.15 54.12
N THR A 596 23.04 53.07 55.32
CA THR A 596 23.64 53.60 56.56
C THR A 596 24.31 52.52 57.42
N ALA A 597 24.12 51.26 57.08
CA ALA A 597 24.78 50.07 57.63
C ALA A 597 24.94 49.03 56.52
N ILE A 598 25.78 48.01 56.71
CA ILE A 598 25.98 46.92 55.74
C ILE A 598 24.66 46.15 55.56
N PRO A 599 24.02 46.14 54.39
CA PRO A 599 22.79 45.36 54.20
C PRO A 599 22.98 43.85 54.44
N ALA A 600 21.93 43.17 54.88
CA ALA A 600 21.90 41.71 54.85
C ALA A 600 21.89 41.21 53.39
N GLY A 601 22.58 40.11 53.12
CA GLY A 601 22.72 39.55 51.78
C GLY A 601 24.02 38.80 51.60
N THR A 602 24.21 38.24 50.41
CA THR A 602 25.45 37.58 50.01
C THR A 602 26.29 38.56 49.19
N TYR A 603 27.51 38.80 49.64
CA TYR A 603 28.48 39.63 48.96
C TYR A 603 29.50 38.77 48.23
N THR A 604 29.74 39.04 46.94
CA THR A 604 30.75 38.35 46.13
C THR A 604 31.93 39.26 45.84
N TYR A 605 33.13 38.70 45.66
CA TYR A 605 34.27 39.51 45.21
C TYR A 605 34.04 40.03 43.79
N SER A 606 34.29 41.32 43.57
CA SER A 606 34.26 41.95 42.23
C SER A 606 35.25 43.10 42.12
N ALA A 607 35.85 43.28 40.94
CA ALA A 607 36.69 44.44 40.66
C ALA A 607 35.90 45.72 40.33
N GLU A 608 34.59 45.60 40.12
CA GLU A 608 33.73 46.69 39.62
C GLU A 608 33.12 47.56 40.74
N ASN A 609 33.25 47.15 42.01
CA ASN A 609 32.77 47.90 43.19
C ASN A 609 31.27 48.25 43.14
N THR A 610 30.43 47.30 42.73
CA THR A 610 28.96 47.48 42.61
C THR A 610 28.22 47.00 43.87
N PRO A 611 27.00 47.50 44.14
CA PRO A 611 26.20 47.04 45.28
C PRO A 611 26.05 45.52 45.35
N GLY A 612 26.25 44.92 46.52
CA GLY A 612 26.24 43.47 46.72
C GLY A 612 27.60 42.79 46.47
N THR A 613 28.68 43.56 46.38
CA THR A 613 30.04 43.02 46.19
C THR A 613 31.01 43.48 47.28
N PHE A 614 32.17 42.85 47.38
CA PHE A 614 33.32 43.43 48.07
C PHE A 614 34.53 43.55 47.14
N GLY A 615 35.27 44.65 47.28
CA GLY A 615 36.17 45.12 46.23
C GLY A 615 37.66 44.81 46.40
N PRO A 616 38.50 45.21 45.44
CA PRO A 616 39.94 44.89 45.36
C PRO A 616 40.78 45.43 46.52
N LYS A 617 40.27 46.41 47.28
CA LYS A 617 40.97 46.91 48.48
C LYS A 617 40.94 45.91 49.63
N SER A 618 40.10 44.88 49.54
CA SER A 618 40.05 43.80 50.52
C SER A 618 41.37 43.01 50.54
N TYR A 619 41.84 42.64 51.72
CA TYR A 619 43.06 41.85 51.90
C TYR A 619 43.07 41.13 53.24
N ILE A 620 44.02 40.21 53.38
CA ILE A 620 44.41 39.63 54.66
C ILE A 620 45.93 39.53 54.78
N ASP A 621 46.45 39.90 55.94
CA ASP A 621 47.77 39.53 56.43
C ASP A 621 47.62 38.29 57.32
N LEU A 622 48.25 37.17 56.94
CA LEU A 622 48.16 35.90 57.67
C LEU A 622 49.49 35.60 58.35
N TYR A 623 49.53 35.81 59.68
CA TYR A 623 50.71 35.61 60.52
C TYR A 623 50.83 34.16 61.03
N THR A 624 49.69 33.49 61.29
CA THR A 624 49.63 32.09 61.73
C THR A 624 48.44 31.35 61.08
N PRO A 625 48.65 30.37 60.19
CA PRO A 625 49.94 30.03 59.57
C PRO A 625 50.47 31.22 58.76
N ASN A 626 51.79 31.40 58.75
CA ASN A 626 52.41 32.50 58.02
C ASN A 626 52.32 32.25 56.51
N LEU A 627 51.36 32.90 55.84
CA LEU A 627 51.15 32.82 54.40
C LEU A 627 51.54 34.10 53.65
N GLY A 628 51.99 35.12 54.39
CA GLY A 628 52.42 36.41 53.86
C GLY A 628 51.47 37.56 54.21
N SER A 629 51.83 38.75 53.73
CA SER A 629 51.09 40.00 53.93
C SER A 629 50.42 40.46 52.64
N SER A 630 49.27 41.12 52.77
CA SER A 630 48.47 41.75 51.72
C SER A 630 47.99 40.75 50.68
N LEU A 631 47.62 39.55 51.13
CA LEU A 631 47.02 38.52 50.30
C LEU A 631 45.65 39.01 49.81
N ARG A 632 45.42 38.91 48.51
CA ARG A 632 44.20 39.37 47.85
C ARG A 632 43.19 38.25 47.72
N PHE A 633 41.94 38.62 47.50
CA PHE A 633 40.87 37.67 47.25
C PHE A 633 40.57 37.55 45.76
N ALA A 634 40.11 36.38 45.35
CA ALA A 634 39.77 36.09 43.96
C ALA A 634 38.26 35.89 43.80
N GLU A 635 37.83 35.83 42.54
CA GLU A 635 36.46 35.47 42.16
C GLU A 635 36.03 34.13 42.79
N GLY A 636 34.73 34.00 43.05
CA GLY A 636 34.16 32.90 43.84
C GLY A 636 34.30 33.05 45.36
N SER A 637 34.93 34.12 45.86
CA SER A 637 34.91 34.46 47.28
C SER A 637 33.56 35.06 47.66
N THR A 638 33.02 34.66 48.82
CA THR A 638 31.73 35.12 49.33
C THR A 638 31.77 35.53 50.80
N VAL A 639 30.90 36.46 51.16
CA VAL A 639 30.56 36.78 52.55
C VAL A 639 29.05 36.85 52.68
N GLU A 640 28.47 35.98 53.49
CA GLU A 640 27.05 36.06 53.85
C GLU A 640 26.86 36.93 55.08
N VAL A 641 26.03 37.96 54.94
CA VAL A 641 25.69 38.90 56.00
C VAL A 641 24.24 38.71 56.42
N SER A 642 24.02 38.51 57.72
CA SER A 642 22.69 38.49 58.32
C SER A 642 22.68 39.20 59.67
N TYR A 643 21.50 39.48 60.20
CA TYR A 643 21.31 40.19 61.47
C TYR A 643 20.42 39.40 62.42
N ASP A 644 20.80 39.36 63.70
CA ASP A 644 19.95 38.91 64.81
C ASP A 644 19.93 40.00 65.89
N GLY A 645 18.84 40.77 65.93
CA GLY A 645 18.76 42.00 66.71
C GLY A 645 19.83 43.00 66.30
N ASP A 646 20.61 43.49 67.28
CA ASP A 646 21.70 44.46 67.07
C ASP A 646 23.03 43.81 66.65
N ASN A 647 23.09 42.46 66.57
CA ASN A 647 24.30 41.74 66.19
C ASN A 647 24.31 41.42 64.68
N ILE A 648 25.46 41.63 64.05
CA ILE A 648 25.72 41.19 62.68
C ILE A 648 26.36 39.80 62.71
N THR A 649 25.93 38.93 61.80
CA THR A 649 26.62 37.68 61.47
C THR A 649 27.25 37.82 60.09
N MET A 650 28.56 37.59 60.00
CA MET A 650 29.31 37.55 58.75
C MET A 650 29.98 36.18 58.60
N ALA A 651 29.55 35.40 57.60
CA ALA A 651 30.12 34.09 57.27
C ALA A 651 30.97 34.20 56.00
N PHE A 652 32.28 34.02 56.14
CA PHE A 652 33.28 34.24 55.11
C PHE A 652 33.70 32.92 54.46
N SER A 653 33.79 32.93 53.14
CA SER A 653 34.42 31.88 52.32
C SER A 653 35.28 32.57 51.25
N LEU A 654 36.56 32.77 51.53
CA LEU A 654 37.42 33.66 50.76
C LEU A 654 38.49 32.85 50.01
N ASN A 655 38.44 32.88 48.68
CA ASN A 655 39.48 32.33 47.83
C ASN A 655 40.68 33.27 47.84
N LEU A 656 41.87 32.78 48.21
CA LEU A 656 43.10 33.55 48.08
C LEU A 656 43.51 33.63 46.61
N ALA A 657 43.81 34.83 46.13
CA ALA A 657 44.39 35.03 44.82
C ALA A 657 45.80 34.43 44.78
N GLU A 658 46.13 33.75 43.68
CA GLU A 658 47.45 33.14 43.44
C GLU A 658 47.84 32.03 44.45
N GLN A 659 46.89 31.53 45.25
CA GLN A 659 47.07 30.38 46.14
C GLN A 659 45.91 29.39 46.03
N ASP A 660 46.20 28.09 46.08
CA ASP A 660 45.18 27.02 46.11
C ASP A 660 44.57 26.83 47.51
N LYS A 661 44.08 27.93 48.11
CA LYS A 661 43.57 27.96 49.49
C LYS A 661 42.26 28.74 49.60
N VAL A 662 41.37 28.26 50.48
CA VAL A 662 40.13 28.93 50.86
C VAL A 662 40.15 29.22 52.34
N LEU A 663 39.88 30.47 52.73
CA LEU A 663 39.76 30.87 54.12
C LEU A 663 38.29 30.84 54.55
N LYS A 664 38.02 30.27 55.71
CA LYS A 664 36.67 30.26 56.31
C LYS A 664 36.67 30.87 57.69
N MET A 665 35.64 31.66 57.98
CA MET A 665 35.43 32.25 59.30
C MET A 665 33.95 32.59 59.48
N THR A 666 33.45 32.55 60.71
CA THR A 666 32.17 33.17 61.05
C THR A 666 32.33 34.07 62.25
N TYR A 667 31.80 35.28 62.15
CA TYR A 667 31.67 36.22 63.26
C TYR A 667 30.20 36.50 63.53
N THR A 668 29.80 36.48 64.80
CA THR A 668 28.49 36.97 65.25
C THR A 668 28.69 37.87 66.47
N GLY A 669 28.24 39.12 66.39
CA GLY A 669 28.36 40.08 67.48
C GLY A 669 28.14 41.52 67.03
N PRO A 670 28.42 42.52 67.89
CA PRO A 670 28.30 43.92 67.53
C PRO A 670 29.39 44.31 66.51
N ILE A 671 29.13 45.33 65.70
CA ILE A 671 30.12 45.98 64.85
C ILE A 671 30.27 47.43 65.29
N ASN A 672 31.51 47.88 65.46
CA ASN A 672 31.77 49.25 65.87
C ASN A 672 31.96 50.14 64.65
N SER A 673 31.38 51.34 64.66
CA SER A 673 31.65 52.36 63.64
C SER A 673 32.57 53.43 64.24
N GLU A 674 33.71 53.66 63.59
CA GLU A 674 34.60 54.80 63.89
C GLU A 674 34.40 55.96 62.90
N LEU A 675 33.32 55.91 62.10
CA LEU A 675 32.88 56.91 61.13
C LEU A 675 32.22 58.13 61.75
#